data_AF-A0A914DCG2-F1
#
_entry.id   AF-A0A914DCG2-F1
#
_cell.length_a   1.000
_cell.length_b   1.000
_cell.length_c   1.000
_cell.angle_alpha   90.00
_cell.angle_beta   90.00
_cell.angle_gamma   90.00
#
_symmetry.space_group_name_H-M   'P 1'
#
loop_
_entity.id
_entity.type
_entity.pdbx_description
1 polymer ?
#
loop_
_entity_poly.entity_id
_entity_poly.type
_entity_poly.pdbx_seq_one_letter_code
_entity_poly.pdbx_strand_id
1 'polypeptide(L)'
;MPQMTQPTLDKLEKLRPGAFDYRFKKLNRFIYETDAVQYCVTECCKDIGTPLVLCQGDLWNNNILWYLNSDGSISNRVAAFIDYHYVCEVNKSDPYSPGPSYMATSYITFDNDGLPVASPIRNSTWNTTFFIPNNSTESHGTEDPRINYINGFYHLFYTAYNGTNAMLSSAVTQHPFLGSTYQRQGYVFPKRKWSKSGATLFAGPENKLSQHYLFWGDSGNPAGGIGIATSQDSINWLDNATYLMNIRNDHFDSNLIESGPTPIRLKSGDFLFIYNSAQDGYSSVKPGWSLQYNLGYAILNENDPTRVVQRSDQPILSPELDWEVGNVYGKYLTPNVVFLEGLVVDPNGCPENVSELLGDEAFGPNAECFFGVYGGADSELGAVRIISSWVEKETTTPPPPPPSGKPIYKVVAQRFSNNSIINKNTSDWDYNYNAAIFSYLNVHSSQNQLGLLVRLQNQVNKSDPYAPGPSYIAPSYITFDNDGIPVASPIRNSTLNTTFFIPNNTTESHGTEDPRINYQDGFYYLFYTAYNGTNAMLSSAVTQHPFNGSSYQRQGYVFPKRKWSKSGATLFAGPDNNFSQHYLFWGDSSFPVGGIGIATSPDSFNWNDTQSYLMKIRNDSFDSNLVESGPTPLRLKTGDFLFVYNSARDGYPSVKPGWTLQYNLGFAILSGSDPTQVIQRTDQPILSPELEWEVGNTSDHRYLTPNVVFLEGLVPDPNGCPPNVSDIIGEEYADNAECFFGVYGGSDSELGAVRIVSSYTYQTPNPTETTTPSVMTSVTTKATESSSQSVTTPSVTTSATTKTTESSSQSVTTPVPTKASNSLKSDLILLLCLFYFVRLV
;
A
#
# COMPACT_ATOMS: atom_id res chain seq x y z
N MET A 1 -5.64 -23.40 52.18
CA MET A 1 -5.92 -24.56 51.31
C MET A 1 -6.99 -25.52 51.85
N PRO A 2 -6.95 -26.04 53.11
CA PRO A 2 -7.83 -27.16 53.52
C PRO A 2 -9.35 -26.92 53.38
N GLN A 3 -9.80 -25.68 53.57
CA GLN A 3 -11.23 -25.32 53.42
C GLN A 3 -11.74 -25.33 51.97
N MET A 4 -10.87 -25.35 50.96
CA MET A 4 -11.28 -25.35 49.54
C MET A 4 -11.33 -26.75 48.91
N THR A 5 -10.50 -27.69 49.37
CA THR A 5 -10.43 -29.05 48.79
C THR A 5 -11.43 -30.01 49.41
N GLN A 6 -11.66 -29.94 50.72
CA GLN A 6 -12.56 -30.86 51.43
C GLN A 6 -14.00 -30.89 50.85
N PRO A 7 -14.66 -29.75 50.55
CA PRO A 7 -16.03 -29.76 50.00
C PRO A 7 -16.17 -30.48 48.66
N THR A 8 -15.08 -30.55 47.87
CA THR A 8 -15.03 -31.21 46.56
C THR A 8 -14.84 -32.72 46.71
N LEU A 9 -14.01 -33.16 47.66
CA LEU A 9 -13.84 -34.57 48.01
C LEU A 9 -15.15 -35.14 48.61
N ASP A 10 -15.77 -34.41 49.53
CA ASP A 10 -17.07 -34.76 50.12
C ASP A 10 -18.18 -34.87 49.05
N LYS A 11 -18.06 -34.12 47.94
CA LYS A 11 -18.98 -34.19 46.78
C LYS A 11 -18.74 -35.46 45.97
N LEU A 12 -17.48 -35.84 45.73
CA LEU A 12 -17.12 -37.05 44.98
C LEU A 12 -17.50 -38.33 45.75
N GLU A 13 -17.27 -38.37 47.07
CA GLU A 13 -17.69 -39.49 47.93
C GLU A 13 -19.22 -39.65 47.96
N LYS A 14 -19.98 -38.55 47.86
CA LYS A 14 -21.45 -38.58 47.69
C LYS A 14 -21.91 -38.98 46.28
N LEU A 15 -21.14 -38.64 45.24
CA LEU A 15 -21.49 -38.95 43.84
C LEU A 15 -21.27 -40.42 43.49
N ARG A 16 -20.27 -41.10 44.08
CA ARG A 16 -20.11 -42.56 43.99
C ARG A 16 -19.63 -43.16 45.34
N PRO A 17 -20.55 -43.39 46.29
CA PRO A 17 -20.21 -43.97 47.60
C PRO A 17 -19.55 -45.36 47.48
N GLY A 18 -18.51 -45.62 48.27
CA GLY A 18 -17.80 -46.89 48.30
C GLY A 18 -16.77 -47.11 47.19
N ALA A 19 -16.80 -46.33 46.10
CA ALA A 19 -15.94 -46.54 44.94
C ALA A 19 -14.49 -46.05 45.16
N PHE A 20 -14.30 -45.04 45.99
CA PHE A 20 -13.02 -44.35 46.14
C PHE A 20 -12.54 -44.20 47.59
N ASP A 21 -13.39 -44.50 48.57
CA ASP A 21 -13.26 -44.21 50.01
C ASP A 21 -11.91 -44.69 50.58
N TYR A 22 -11.48 -45.91 50.20
CA TYR A 22 -10.19 -46.48 50.61
C TYR A 22 -8.99 -45.73 50.00
N ARG A 23 -9.08 -45.33 48.72
CA ARG A 23 -8.02 -44.59 48.04
C ARG A 23 -7.95 -43.17 48.58
N PHE A 24 -9.08 -42.46 48.68
CA PHE A 24 -9.12 -41.10 49.25
C PHE A 24 -8.58 -41.05 50.68
N LYS A 25 -8.91 -42.02 51.57
CA LYS A 25 -8.28 -42.09 52.90
C LYS A 25 -6.75 -42.25 52.86
N LYS A 26 -6.22 -43.00 51.89
CA LYS A 26 -4.77 -43.19 51.70
C LYS A 26 -4.07 -41.95 51.14
N LEU A 27 -4.81 -41.11 50.39
CA LEU A 27 -4.35 -39.91 49.69
C LEU A 27 -4.48 -38.62 50.52
N ASN A 28 -5.53 -38.51 51.34
CA ASN A 28 -5.84 -37.29 52.10
C ASN A 28 -4.72 -36.89 53.08
N ARG A 29 -3.84 -37.81 53.48
CA ARG A 29 -2.63 -37.49 54.26
C ARG A 29 -1.57 -36.73 53.45
N PHE A 30 -1.42 -37.03 52.16
CA PHE A 30 -0.32 -36.53 51.33
C PHE A 30 -0.60 -35.16 50.72
N ILE A 31 -1.87 -34.79 50.48
CA ILE A 31 -2.24 -33.45 49.99
C ILE A 31 -2.04 -32.32 51.02
N TYR A 32 -1.63 -32.65 52.25
CA TYR A 32 -1.20 -31.69 53.28
C TYR A 32 0.30 -31.79 53.61
N GLU A 33 1.02 -32.76 53.05
CA GLU A 33 2.48 -32.90 53.22
C GLU A 33 3.19 -32.05 52.17
N THR A 34 3.86 -30.99 52.60
CA THR A 34 4.48 -29.98 51.71
C THR A 34 5.46 -30.60 50.73
N ASP A 35 6.26 -31.57 51.17
CA ASP A 35 7.25 -32.27 50.34
C ASP A 35 6.60 -33.14 49.25
N ALA A 36 5.43 -33.74 49.53
CA ALA A 36 4.69 -34.53 48.56
C ALA A 36 4.07 -33.63 47.48
N VAL A 37 3.55 -32.47 47.86
CA VAL A 37 3.07 -31.44 46.92
C VAL A 37 4.24 -30.90 46.09
N GLN A 38 5.36 -30.53 46.72
CA GLN A 38 6.55 -30.03 46.04
C GLN A 38 7.11 -31.02 45.01
N TYR A 39 7.19 -32.31 45.38
CA TYR A 39 7.60 -33.37 44.46
C TYR A 39 6.65 -33.48 43.26
N CYS A 40 5.33 -33.46 43.48
CA CYS A 40 4.34 -33.51 42.39
C CYS A 40 4.48 -32.34 41.41
N VAL A 41 4.81 -31.15 41.92
CA VAL A 41 4.87 -29.89 41.17
C VAL A 41 6.21 -29.68 40.44
N THR A 42 7.33 -30.19 40.98
CA THR A 42 8.69 -29.81 40.49
C THR A 42 9.62 -30.95 40.07
N GLU A 43 9.34 -32.20 40.48
CA GLU A 43 10.22 -33.35 40.22
C GLU A 43 9.51 -34.52 39.54
N CYS A 44 8.21 -34.71 39.77
CA CYS A 44 7.43 -35.82 39.22
C CYS A 44 7.56 -35.92 37.69
N CYS A 45 7.44 -34.78 36.99
CA CYS A 45 7.59 -34.70 35.53
C CYS A 45 8.95 -35.22 35.03
N LYS A 46 10.04 -34.95 35.77
CA LYS A 46 11.40 -35.42 35.44
C LYS A 46 11.52 -36.93 35.65
N ASP A 47 10.99 -37.44 36.76
CA ASP A 47 11.04 -38.86 37.11
C ASP A 47 10.11 -39.75 36.24
N ILE A 48 9.08 -39.19 35.59
CA ILE A 48 8.22 -39.90 34.62
C ILE A 48 8.56 -39.59 33.14
N GLY A 49 9.59 -38.78 32.88
CA GLY A 49 10.08 -38.49 31.52
C GLY A 49 9.20 -37.57 30.68
N THR A 50 8.37 -36.72 31.30
CA THR A 50 7.48 -35.77 30.60
C THR A 50 8.07 -34.35 30.58
N PRO A 51 7.98 -33.60 29.46
CA PRO A 51 8.46 -32.22 29.37
C PRO A 51 7.90 -31.28 30.45
N LEU A 52 8.70 -30.30 30.86
CA LEU A 52 8.45 -29.46 32.03
C LEU A 52 7.54 -28.25 31.71
N VAL A 53 6.29 -28.52 31.31
CA VAL A 53 5.24 -27.48 31.15
C VAL A 53 3.96 -27.97 31.83
N LEU A 54 3.29 -27.06 32.54
CA LEU A 54 2.05 -27.21 33.36
C LEU A 54 2.24 -27.42 34.88
N CYS A 55 2.58 -26.34 35.60
CA CYS A 55 2.31 -26.21 37.05
C CYS A 55 1.91 -24.78 37.47
N GLN A 56 0.60 -24.50 37.35
CA GLN A 56 -0.29 -23.69 38.21
C GLN A 56 0.25 -22.50 39.05
N GLY A 57 -0.38 -21.32 38.94
CA GLY A 57 -0.05 -20.16 39.79
C GLY A 57 -0.89 -18.87 39.68
N ASP A 58 -2.20 -18.94 39.44
CA ASP A 58 -3.24 -17.90 39.68
C ASP A 58 -3.02 -16.39 39.37
N LEU A 59 -3.84 -15.93 38.40
CA LEU A 59 -4.60 -14.65 38.35
C LEU A 59 -3.99 -13.36 37.75
N TRP A 60 -4.94 -12.53 37.25
CA TRP A 60 -4.86 -11.11 36.87
C TRP A 60 -4.31 -10.76 35.46
N ASN A 61 -5.20 -10.89 34.47
CA ASN A 61 -5.60 -9.86 33.47
C ASN A 61 -4.51 -8.95 32.82
N ASN A 62 -4.39 -8.71 31.49
CA ASN A 62 -5.12 -9.05 30.24
C ASN A 62 -4.98 -7.90 29.16
N ASN A 63 -4.99 -8.09 27.82
CA ASN A 63 -4.59 -7.05 26.84
C ASN A 63 -5.58 -6.05 26.18
N ILE A 64 -5.61 -4.75 26.52
CA ILE A 64 -5.39 -4.14 27.85
C ILE A 64 -6.36 -2.96 28.05
N LEU A 65 -7.39 -3.12 28.89
CA LEU A 65 -7.88 -1.99 29.70
C LEU A 65 -6.88 -1.78 30.84
N TRP A 66 -6.28 -0.60 30.97
CA TRP A 66 -5.42 -0.29 32.11
C TRP A 66 -6.24 0.33 33.25
N TYR A 67 -5.85 0.11 34.50
CA TYR A 67 -6.30 0.99 35.58
C TYR A 67 -5.63 2.36 35.41
N LEU A 68 -6.36 3.44 35.65
CA LEU A 68 -5.79 4.78 35.75
C LEU A 68 -5.36 5.08 37.19
N ASN A 69 -4.25 5.81 37.34
CA ASN A 69 -3.89 6.45 38.60
C ASN A 69 -4.87 7.60 38.91
N SER A 70 -4.85 8.12 40.14
CA SER A 70 -5.77 9.18 40.58
C SER A 70 -5.62 10.53 39.86
N ASP A 71 -4.58 10.69 39.04
CA ASP A 71 -4.32 11.85 38.18
C ASP A 71 -4.74 11.64 36.71
N GLY A 72 -5.23 10.45 36.35
CA GLY A 72 -5.62 10.08 34.98
C GLY A 72 -4.51 9.44 34.14
N SER A 73 -3.30 9.25 34.66
CA SER A 73 -2.23 8.54 33.95
C SER A 73 -2.45 7.01 33.94
N ILE A 74 -1.92 6.33 32.92
CA ILE A 74 -1.96 4.87 32.78
C ILE A 74 -1.09 4.23 33.89
N SER A 75 -1.67 3.32 34.68
CA SER A 75 -0.91 2.57 35.70
C SER A 75 -0.20 1.36 35.11
N ASN A 76 0.63 0.68 35.89
CA ASN A 76 1.25 -0.61 35.52
C ASN A 76 0.32 -1.83 35.75
N ARG A 77 -1.01 -1.64 35.77
CA ARG A 77 -2.01 -2.70 36.05
C ARG A 77 -3.08 -2.79 34.98
N VAL A 78 -3.43 -4.03 34.67
CA VAL A 78 -3.87 -4.52 33.35
C VAL A 78 -5.22 -5.29 33.52
N ALA A 79 -6.18 -5.22 32.56
CA ALA A 79 -7.57 -5.65 32.80
C ALA A 79 -8.36 -6.46 31.70
N ALA A 80 -8.14 -6.36 30.36
CA ALA A 80 -8.96 -7.09 29.33
C ALA A 80 -8.37 -7.39 27.89
N PHE A 81 -8.18 -8.68 27.47
CA PHE A 81 -7.82 -9.29 26.13
C PHE A 81 -9.05 -9.83 25.34
N ILE A 82 -8.94 -10.13 24.02
CA ILE A 82 -9.75 -11.15 23.29
C ILE A 82 -8.94 -11.77 22.14
N ASP A 83 -8.91 -13.12 22.00
CA ASP A 83 -8.59 -13.90 20.76
C ASP A 83 -8.71 -15.44 21.00
N TYR A 84 -9.22 -16.23 20.02
CA TYR A 84 -8.63 -17.48 19.45
C TYR A 84 -9.65 -18.56 18.99
N HIS A 85 -9.50 -19.13 17.78
CA HIS A 85 -10.37 -20.19 17.24
C HIS A 85 -10.22 -21.54 17.97
N TYR A 86 -11.31 -22.28 18.12
CA TYR A 86 -11.32 -23.65 18.64
C TYR A 86 -12.09 -24.57 17.69
N VAL A 87 -11.49 -25.64 17.17
CA VAL A 87 -12.18 -26.65 16.33
C VAL A 87 -12.61 -27.82 17.23
N CYS A 88 -13.92 -28.05 17.40
CA CYS A 88 -14.39 -29.07 18.36
C CYS A 88 -14.37 -30.52 17.87
N GLU A 89 -14.46 -30.77 16.56
CA GLU A 89 -14.45 -32.14 16.01
C GLU A 89 -13.66 -32.19 14.70
N VAL A 90 -12.53 -32.90 14.68
CA VAL A 90 -11.87 -33.26 13.41
C VAL A 90 -12.42 -34.59 12.94
N ASN A 91 -12.85 -34.66 11.68
CA ASN A 91 -13.31 -35.92 11.11
C ASN A 91 -12.18 -36.96 11.14
N LYS A 92 -12.34 -38.08 11.85
CA LYS A 92 -11.30 -39.13 11.94
C LYS A 92 -10.94 -39.78 10.59
N SER A 93 -11.73 -39.57 9.54
CA SER A 93 -11.44 -39.98 8.16
C SER A 93 -10.79 -38.91 7.29
N ASP A 94 -10.82 -37.64 7.71
CA ASP A 94 -10.13 -36.52 7.05
C ASP A 94 -9.64 -35.49 8.09
N PRO A 95 -8.34 -35.46 8.43
CA PRO A 95 -7.79 -34.57 9.44
C PRO A 95 -7.79 -33.09 9.01
N TYR A 96 -8.09 -32.78 7.74
CA TYR A 96 -8.15 -31.40 7.22
C TYR A 96 -9.59 -30.87 7.10
N SER A 97 -10.58 -31.61 7.60
CA SER A 97 -11.99 -31.20 7.67
C SER A 97 -12.38 -30.85 9.12
N PRO A 98 -12.15 -29.60 9.57
CA PRO A 98 -12.50 -29.16 10.91
C PRO A 98 -14.02 -28.99 11.10
N GLY A 99 -14.50 -29.28 12.31
CA GLY A 99 -15.79 -28.79 12.82
C GLY A 99 -15.74 -27.29 13.16
N PRO A 100 -16.83 -26.72 13.69
CA PRO A 100 -16.98 -25.26 13.81
C PRO A 100 -15.89 -24.60 14.67
N SER A 101 -15.42 -23.44 14.24
CA SER A 101 -14.49 -22.57 14.96
C SER A 101 -15.21 -21.68 16.00
N TYR A 102 -14.69 -21.64 17.24
CA TYR A 102 -15.17 -20.76 18.33
C TYR A 102 -14.07 -19.78 18.75
N MET A 103 -14.34 -18.48 18.85
CA MET A 103 -13.35 -17.54 19.40
C MET A 103 -13.28 -17.62 20.94
N ALA A 104 -12.10 -17.46 21.52
CA ALA A 104 -11.85 -17.55 22.95
C ALA A 104 -11.29 -16.25 23.53
N THR A 105 -11.02 -16.26 24.84
CA THR A 105 -10.28 -15.21 25.54
C THR A 105 -9.14 -15.87 26.33
N SER A 106 -7.94 -15.32 26.20
CA SER A 106 -6.73 -15.77 26.88
C SER A 106 -5.91 -14.57 27.35
N TYR A 107 -4.95 -14.82 28.23
CA TYR A 107 -4.18 -13.83 28.96
C TYR A 107 -2.70 -14.03 28.65
N ILE A 108 -1.98 -13.01 28.19
CA ILE A 108 -0.52 -13.02 28.09
C ILE A 108 0.05 -12.18 29.23
N THR A 109 0.90 -12.80 30.04
CA THR A 109 1.76 -12.13 31.02
C THR A 109 3.20 -12.22 30.54
N PHE A 110 4.06 -11.28 30.93
CA PHE A 110 5.50 -11.41 30.71
C PHE A 110 6.15 -11.97 31.97
N ASP A 111 7.09 -12.91 31.82
CA ASP A 111 7.88 -13.42 32.93
C ASP A 111 9.04 -12.47 33.30
N ASN A 112 9.88 -12.89 34.24
CA ASN A 112 11.00 -12.07 34.71
C ASN A 112 12.06 -11.78 33.63
N ASP A 113 12.10 -12.59 32.58
CA ASP A 113 13.02 -12.44 31.45
C ASP A 113 12.35 -11.69 30.27
N GLY A 114 11.12 -11.19 30.47
CA GLY A 114 10.35 -10.44 29.48
C GLY A 114 9.73 -11.33 28.40
N LEU A 115 9.64 -12.64 28.60
CA LEU A 115 9.06 -13.58 27.64
C LEU A 115 7.54 -13.70 27.82
N PRO A 116 6.77 -13.74 26.73
CA PRO A 116 5.31 -13.85 26.78
C PRO A 116 4.86 -15.26 27.18
N VAL A 117 4.00 -15.33 28.20
CA VAL A 117 3.40 -16.56 28.73
C VAL A 117 1.89 -16.45 28.61
N ALA A 118 1.30 -17.22 27.69
CA ALA A 118 -0.15 -17.30 27.51
C ALA A 118 -0.83 -18.22 28.54
N SER A 119 -2.00 -17.83 29.04
CA SER A 119 -2.81 -18.64 29.93
C SER A 119 -3.41 -19.84 29.21
N PRO A 120 -3.54 -21.02 29.85
CA PRO A 120 -4.15 -22.17 29.21
C PRO A 120 -5.65 -21.97 28.94
N ILE A 121 -6.04 -21.94 27.66
CA ILE A 121 -7.43 -22.04 27.21
C ILE A 121 -7.95 -23.45 27.55
N ARG A 122 -9.04 -23.56 28.32
CA ARG A 122 -9.62 -24.87 28.70
C ARG A 122 -11.14 -24.84 28.67
N ASN A 123 -11.73 -25.84 27.98
CA ASN A 123 -13.18 -26.09 27.88
C ASN A 123 -13.88 -26.48 29.21
N SER A 124 -13.27 -26.22 30.37
CA SER A 124 -13.79 -26.60 31.69
C SER A 124 -13.48 -25.59 32.82
N THR A 125 -13.01 -24.39 32.48
CA THR A 125 -12.64 -23.36 33.46
C THR A 125 -13.46 -22.08 33.28
N TRP A 126 -13.99 -21.55 34.39
CA TRP A 126 -14.83 -20.34 34.46
C TRP A 126 -14.16 -19.04 33.96
N ASN A 127 -12.86 -19.06 33.65
CA ASN A 127 -12.10 -17.88 33.21
C ASN A 127 -11.89 -17.81 31.68
N THR A 128 -12.20 -18.88 30.93
CA THR A 128 -12.16 -18.86 29.47
C THR A 128 -13.57 -18.53 28.96
N THR A 129 -13.78 -17.31 28.49
CA THR A 129 -14.99 -16.97 27.74
C THR A 129 -14.82 -17.41 26.29
N PHE A 130 -15.86 -18.03 25.75
CA PHE A 130 -15.97 -18.34 24.34
C PHE A 130 -17.05 -17.46 23.69
N PHE A 131 -16.69 -16.81 22.58
CA PHE A 131 -17.64 -16.27 21.62
C PHE A 131 -17.92 -17.39 20.61
N ILE A 132 -19.08 -18.03 20.75
CA ILE A 132 -19.46 -19.23 20.00
C ILE A 132 -20.43 -18.91 18.87
N PRO A 133 -20.40 -19.63 17.73
CA PRO A 133 -21.53 -19.74 16.80
C PRO A 133 -22.88 -19.89 17.51
N ASN A 134 -23.79 -18.96 17.27
CA ASN A 134 -25.12 -18.91 17.89
C ASN A 134 -26.27 -18.77 16.89
N ASN A 135 -25.98 -18.65 15.59
CA ASN A 135 -26.97 -18.48 14.53
C ASN A 135 -26.48 -19.08 13.19
N SER A 136 -27.34 -19.11 12.17
CA SER A 136 -27.04 -19.77 10.90
C SER A 136 -25.93 -19.11 10.06
N THR A 137 -25.69 -17.81 10.24
CA THR A 137 -24.68 -17.05 9.46
C THR A 137 -23.23 -17.35 9.82
N GLU A 138 -23.02 -17.93 11.00
CA GLU A 138 -21.73 -18.29 11.60
C GLU A 138 -21.71 -19.79 11.99
N SER A 139 -22.61 -20.59 11.43
CA SER A 139 -22.88 -21.98 11.83
C SER A 139 -21.68 -22.94 11.72
N HIS A 140 -20.65 -22.58 10.95
CA HIS A 140 -19.42 -23.34 10.79
C HIS A 140 -18.20 -22.59 11.35
N GLY A 141 -18.37 -21.39 11.90
CA GLY A 141 -17.24 -20.65 12.44
C GLY A 141 -17.51 -19.20 12.80
N THR A 142 -16.85 -18.77 13.87
CA THR A 142 -16.53 -17.37 14.12
C THR A 142 -15.01 -17.25 14.11
N GLU A 143 -14.48 -16.46 13.18
CA GLU A 143 -13.09 -16.51 12.75
C GLU A 143 -12.43 -15.11 12.69
N ASP A 144 -11.11 -15.08 12.63
CA ASP A 144 -10.21 -13.96 12.34
C ASP A 144 -10.53 -12.68 13.16
N PRO A 145 -10.46 -12.72 14.50
CA PRO A 145 -10.84 -11.58 15.35
C PRO A 145 -9.85 -10.43 15.25
N ARG A 146 -10.37 -9.24 14.94
CA ARG A 146 -9.68 -7.96 15.11
C ARG A 146 -10.52 -7.10 16.05
N ILE A 147 -9.89 -6.48 17.04
CA ILE A 147 -10.61 -5.70 18.04
C ILE A 147 -9.96 -4.37 18.36
N ASN A 148 -10.82 -3.37 18.56
CA ASN A 148 -10.40 -2.02 18.91
C ASN A 148 -11.39 -1.41 19.93
N TYR A 149 -10.94 -0.51 20.79
CA TYR A 149 -11.74 0.08 21.87
C TYR A 149 -11.98 1.58 21.62
N ILE A 150 -13.25 1.99 21.61
CA ILE A 150 -13.65 3.40 21.47
C ILE A 150 -14.97 3.66 22.19
N ASN A 151 -15.19 4.90 22.66
CA ASN A 151 -16.46 5.37 23.21
C ASN A 151 -17.07 4.50 24.34
N GLY A 152 -16.25 3.76 25.09
CA GLY A 152 -16.70 2.87 26.16
C GLY A 152 -17.05 1.44 25.72
N PHE A 153 -16.78 1.08 24.47
CA PHE A 153 -17.07 -0.24 23.89
C PHE A 153 -15.86 -0.82 23.17
N TYR A 154 -15.74 -2.14 23.24
CA TYR A 154 -14.90 -2.93 22.37
C TYR A 154 -15.69 -3.29 21.10
N HIS A 155 -15.14 -2.96 19.95
CA HIS A 155 -15.68 -3.27 18.63
C HIS A 155 -14.88 -4.43 18.05
N LEU A 156 -15.47 -5.63 18.11
CA LEU A 156 -14.94 -6.84 17.51
C LEU A 156 -15.41 -6.95 16.06
N PHE A 157 -14.46 -7.08 15.15
CA PHE A 157 -14.66 -7.48 13.77
C PHE A 157 -14.16 -8.90 13.60
N TYR A 158 -14.98 -9.74 12.97
CA TYR A 158 -14.71 -11.17 12.83
C TYR A 158 -15.36 -11.70 11.56
N THR A 159 -14.81 -12.78 11.02
CA THR A 159 -15.42 -13.56 9.94
C THR A 159 -16.53 -14.44 10.53
N ALA A 160 -17.76 -14.29 10.04
CA ALA A 160 -18.82 -15.27 10.23
C ALA A 160 -18.79 -16.28 9.07
N TYR A 161 -18.55 -17.55 9.37
CA TYR A 161 -18.50 -18.62 8.36
C TYR A 161 -19.68 -19.58 8.51
N ASN A 162 -20.40 -19.83 7.42
CA ASN A 162 -21.58 -20.72 7.41
C ASN A 162 -21.38 -22.02 6.61
N GLY A 163 -20.14 -22.37 6.25
CA GLY A 163 -19.84 -23.54 5.41
C GLY A 163 -19.93 -23.26 3.90
N THR A 164 -20.20 -22.01 3.49
CA THR A 164 -20.29 -21.62 2.07
C THR A 164 -19.86 -20.17 1.82
N ASN A 165 -20.24 -19.24 2.70
CA ASN A 165 -19.85 -17.83 2.65
C ASN A 165 -19.02 -17.50 3.90
N ALA A 166 -17.90 -16.80 3.72
CA ALA A 166 -17.17 -16.12 4.79
C ALA A 166 -17.51 -14.62 4.74
N MET A 167 -18.07 -14.08 5.82
CA MET A 167 -18.67 -12.75 5.85
C MET A 167 -18.18 -11.91 7.03
N LEU A 168 -17.54 -10.78 6.72
CA LEU A 168 -17.07 -9.84 7.72
C LEU A 168 -18.27 -9.31 8.50
N SER A 169 -18.20 -9.51 9.80
CA SER A 169 -19.24 -9.27 10.77
C SER A 169 -18.69 -8.46 11.92
N SER A 170 -19.56 -7.72 12.61
CA SER A 170 -19.18 -6.97 13.80
C SER A 170 -20.03 -7.32 15.02
N ALA A 171 -19.43 -7.15 16.20
CA ALA A 171 -20.08 -7.25 17.49
C ALA A 171 -19.48 -6.22 18.46
N VAL A 172 -20.31 -5.69 19.36
CA VAL A 172 -19.85 -4.73 20.38
C VAL A 172 -20.06 -5.28 21.79
N THR A 173 -19.13 -5.00 22.70
CA THR A 173 -19.25 -5.34 24.12
C THR A 173 -18.56 -4.31 25.01
N GLN A 174 -19.03 -4.14 26.25
CA GLN A 174 -18.30 -3.42 27.31
C GLN A 174 -17.41 -4.37 28.14
N HIS A 175 -17.64 -5.68 28.03
CA HIS A 175 -17.07 -6.73 28.86
C HIS A 175 -16.54 -7.88 27.99
N PRO A 176 -15.37 -7.69 27.35
CA PRO A 176 -14.70 -8.69 26.50
C PRO A 176 -14.64 -10.12 27.07
N PHE A 177 -14.53 -10.23 28.41
CA PHE A 177 -14.44 -11.49 29.17
C PHE A 177 -15.76 -12.21 29.42
N LEU A 178 -16.87 -11.69 28.91
CA LEU A 178 -18.19 -12.27 29.13
C LEU A 178 -18.85 -12.48 27.77
N GLY A 179 -18.73 -13.68 27.20
CA GLY A 179 -19.22 -14.00 25.84
C GLY A 179 -20.70 -13.69 25.62
N SER A 180 -21.51 -13.74 26.68
CA SER A 180 -22.92 -13.37 26.70
C SER A 180 -23.22 -11.87 26.58
N THR A 181 -22.21 -11.00 26.72
CA THR A 181 -22.38 -9.54 26.65
C THR A 181 -22.17 -8.95 25.26
N TYR A 182 -21.70 -9.75 24.30
CA TYR A 182 -21.49 -9.31 22.93
C TYR A 182 -22.81 -9.15 22.19
N GLN A 183 -23.07 -7.94 21.74
CA GLN A 183 -24.19 -7.60 20.88
C GLN A 183 -23.70 -7.69 19.43
N ARG A 184 -24.05 -8.77 18.74
CA ARG A 184 -23.78 -8.93 17.31
C ARG A 184 -24.56 -7.88 16.54
N GLN A 185 -23.86 -7.13 15.70
CA GLN A 185 -24.44 -6.16 14.76
C GLN A 185 -24.75 -6.84 13.41
N GLY A 186 -24.08 -7.97 13.12
CA GLY A 186 -24.29 -8.78 11.93
C GLY A 186 -23.24 -8.51 10.85
N TYR A 187 -23.55 -8.86 9.61
CA TYR A 187 -22.66 -8.61 8.46
C TYR A 187 -22.44 -7.12 8.26
N VAL A 188 -21.17 -6.70 8.14
CA VAL A 188 -20.78 -5.33 7.79
C VAL A 188 -21.19 -5.00 6.36
N PHE A 189 -21.05 -5.97 5.43
CA PHE A 189 -21.42 -5.82 4.02
C PHE A 189 -22.51 -6.82 3.60
N PRO A 190 -23.78 -6.66 4.02
CA PRO A 190 -24.82 -7.68 3.84
C PRO A 190 -25.22 -7.95 2.38
N LYS A 191 -24.73 -7.14 1.42
CA LYS A 191 -24.92 -7.35 -0.03
C LYS A 191 -23.80 -8.17 -0.68
N ARG A 192 -22.67 -8.39 0.00
CA ARG A 192 -21.58 -9.24 -0.48
C ARG A 192 -21.88 -10.71 -0.23
N LYS A 193 -21.17 -11.58 -0.95
CA LYS A 193 -21.12 -13.04 -0.72
C LYS A 193 -19.81 -13.49 -0.07
N TRP A 194 -18.82 -12.61 -0.04
CA TRP A 194 -17.51 -12.85 0.55
C TRP A 194 -16.91 -11.54 1.06
N SER A 195 -16.33 -11.56 2.25
CA SER A 195 -15.56 -10.48 2.88
C SER A 195 -14.96 -11.00 4.19
N LYS A 196 -13.70 -10.71 4.52
CA LYS A 196 -13.06 -11.10 5.79
C LYS A 196 -12.16 -9.96 6.31
N SER A 197 -11.33 -10.25 7.32
CA SER A 197 -10.22 -9.43 7.83
C SER A 197 -10.53 -7.95 8.10
N GLY A 198 -11.40 -7.63 9.08
CA GLY A 198 -11.77 -6.23 9.35
C GLY A 198 -10.88 -5.51 10.38
N ALA A 199 -9.84 -4.79 9.96
CA ALA A 199 -9.03 -3.95 10.85
C ALA A 199 -9.57 -2.50 10.88
N THR A 200 -9.75 -1.91 12.06
CA THR A 200 -10.37 -0.57 12.19
C THR A 200 -9.44 0.49 12.76
N LEU A 201 -9.47 1.66 12.14
CA LEU A 201 -8.77 2.86 12.60
C LEU A 201 -9.81 3.96 12.87
N PHE A 202 -10.07 4.22 14.15
CA PHE A 202 -11.14 5.14 14.53
C PHE A 202 -10.69 6.60 14.62
N ALA A 203 -11.51 7.53 14.12
CA ALA A 203 -11.42 8.95 14.43
C ALA A 203 -11.43 9.24 15.94
N GLY A 204 -10.66 10.25 16.34
CA GLY A 204 -10.50 10.68 17.72
C GLY A 204 -9.20 11.49 17.92
N PRO A 205 -8.97 12.06 19.12
CA PRO A 205 -7.79 12.90 19.39
C PRO A 205 -6.45 12.18 19.22
N GLU A 206 -6.40 10.87 19.46
CA GLU A 206 -5.20 10.04 19.35
C GLU A 206 -4.77 9.86 17.88
N ASN A 207 -5.71 9.49 17.02
CA ASN A 207 -5.47 9.27 15.60
C ASN A 207 -5.52 10.56 14.75
N LYS A 208 -6.15 11.63 15.27
CA LYS A 208 -6.35 12.95 14.61
C LYS A 208 -7.17 12.94 13.31
N LEU A 209 -7.99 11.90 13.11
CA LEU A 209 -8.79 11.74 11.89
C LEU A 209 -10.22 12.28 12.03
N SER A 210 -10.79 12.66 10.89
CA SER A 210 -12.15 13.20 10.76
C SER A 210 -13.25 12.13 10.64
N GLN A 211 -12.90 10.88 10.35
CA GLN A 211 -13.82 9.76 10.22
C GLN A 211 -13.15 8.43 10.57
N HIS A 212 -13.95 7.38 10.80
CA HIS A 212 -13.47 6.03 11.04
C HIS A 212 -13.19 5.30 9.71
N TYR A 213 -12.14 4.49 9.70
CA TYR A 213 -11.74 3.64 8.57
C TYR A 213 -11.79 2.16 8.96
N LEU A 214 -12.19 1.32 8.01
CA LEU A 214 -12.19 -0.14 8.08
C LEU A 214 -11.44 -0.66 6.85
N PHE A 215 -10.32 -1.33 7.11
CA PHE A 215 -9.56 -2.07 6.10
C PHE A 215 -10.08 -3.51 6.11
N TRP A 216 -10.49 -4.02 4.95
CA TRP A 216 -11.18 -5.31 4.85
C TRP A 216 -10.84 -6.04 3.56
N GLY A 217 -10.84 -7.36 3.54
CA GLY A 217 -10.55 -8.11 2.31
C GLY A 217 -10.52 -9.63 2.49
N ASP A 218 -10.67 -10.34 1.39
CA ASP A 218 -10.19 -11.71 1.14
C ASP A 218 -10.48 -12.06 -0.35
N SER A 219 -9.82 -13.11 -0.84
CA SER A 219 -9.80 -13.82 -2.12
C SER A 219 -11.13 -14.01 -2.88
N GLY A 220 -11.78 -12.91 -3.24
CA GLY A 220 -12.73 -12.84 -4.35
C GLY A 220 -12.02 -12.66 -5.69
N ASN A 221 -11.53 -13.75 -6.29
CA ASN A 221 -11.11 -13.75 -7.71
C ASN A 221 -12.26 -13.17 -8.57
N PRO A 222 -12.02 -12.15 -9.42
CA PRO A 222 -10.74 -11.82 -10.06
C PRO A 222 -9.93 -10.63 -9.48
N ALA A 223 -10.27 -10.09 -8.30
CA ALA A 223 -9.51 -8.99 -7.70
C ALA A 223 -9.33 -9.18 -6.18
N GLY A 224 -8.26 -9.87 -5.79
CA GLY A 224 -7.80 -9.94 -4.39
C GLY A 224 -7.09 -8.64 -3.99
N GLY A 225 -7.43 -8.12 -2.81
CA GLY A 225 -6.87 -6.87 -2.30
C GLY A 225 -7.48 -6.47 -0.95
N ILE A 226 -6.87 -5.47 -0.31
CA ILE A 226 -7.38 -4.86 0.92
C ILE A 226 -8.23 -3.64 0.54
N GLY A 227 -9.54 -3.78 0.67
CA GLY A 227 -10.56 -2.75 0.47
C GLY A 227 -10.65 -1.75 1.63
N ILE A 228 -11.22 -0.58 1.34
CA ILE A 228 -11.50 0.47 2.33
C ILE A 228 -13.02 0.66 2.48
N ALA A 229 -13.47 0.75 3.72
CA ALA A 229 -14.78 1.30 4.07
C ALA A 229 -14.63 2.41 5.11
N THR A 230 -15.60 3.33 5.14
CA THR A 230 -15.60 4.50 6.03
C THR A 230 -16.87 4.56 6.88
N SER A 231 -16.78 5.15 8.07
CA SER A 231 -17.92 5.34 8.96
C SER A 231 -17.81 6.61 9.79
N GLN A 232 -18.95 7.19 10.14
CA GLN A 232 -19.09 8.35 11.04
C GLN A 232 -19.60 7.94 12.43
N ASP A 233 -20.08 6.71 12.60
CA ASP A 233 -20.71 6.24 13.83
C ASP A 233 -20.16 4.89 14.35
N SER A 234 -19.16 4.32 13.66
CA SER A 234 -18.53 3.00 13.90
C SER A 234 -19.45 1.77 13.74
N ILE A 235 -20.67 1.96 13.24
CA ILE A 235 -21.70 0.92 13.07
C ILE A 235 -22.06 0.77 11.59
N ASN A 236 -22.37 1.88 10.93
CA ASN A 236 -22.73 1.92 9.52
C ASN A 236 -21.46 2.17 8.70
N TRP A 237 -21.02 1.15 7.98
CA TRP A 237 -19.82 1.18 7.15
C TRP A 237 -20.19 1.34 5.67
N LEU A 238 -19.80 2.48 5.10
CA LEU A 238 -19.86 2.72 3.66
C LEU A 238 -18.64 2.07 3.02
N ASP A 239 -18.86 1.00 2.26
CA ASP A 239 -17.85 0.48 1.33
C ASP A 239 -17.57 1.50 0.24
N ASN A 240 -16.32 1.94 0.13
CA ASN A 240 -15.90 2.93 -0.85
C ASN A 240 -15.67 2.32 -2.25
N ALA A 241 -15.81 1.00 -2.41
CA ALA A 241 -15.52 0.26 -3.65
C ALA A 241 -14.08 0.46 -4.19
N THR A 242 -13.16 0.79 -3.29
CA THR A 242 -11.74 1.08 -3.57
C THR A 242 -10.85 0.15 -2.75
N TYR A 243 -9.74 -0.28 -3.35
CA TYR A 243 -8.69 -1.05 -2.70
C TYR A 243 -7.53 -0.12 -2.30
N LEU A 244 -7.14 -0.17 -1.02
CA LEU A 244 -5.91 0.44 -0.48
C LEU A 244 -4.67 -0.18 -1.13
N MET A 245 -4.69 -1.52 -1.22
CA MET A 245 -3.61 -2.33 -1.78
C MET A 245 -4.21 -3.47 -2.58
N ASN A 246 -3.53 -3.82 -3.67
CA ASN A 246 -3.76 -5.05 -4.43
C ASN A 246 -2.59 -6.02 -4.22
N ILE A 247 -2.80 -7.28 -4.58
CA ILE A 247 -1.73 -8.27 -4.76
C ILE A 247 -0.68 -7.76 -5.76
N ARG A 248 0.58 -8.19 -5.63
CA ARG A 248 1.66 -7.84 -6.56
C ARG A 248 2.25 -9.10 -7.19
N ASN A 249 2.24 -9.17 -8.51
CA ASN A 249 2.95 -10.23 -9.23
C ASN A 249 4.43 -10.24 -8.81
N ASP A 250 5.02 -11.44 -8.78
CA ASP A 250 6.44 -11.69 -8.48
C ASP A 250 6.93 -11.24 -7.07
N HIS A 251 6.02 -10.95 -6.14
CA HIS A 251 6.31 -10.65 -4.74
C HIS A 251 5.74 -11.72 -3.79
N PHE A 252 6.11 -11.65 -2.50
CA PHE A 252 5.59 -12.53 -1.44
C PHE A 252 4.08 -12.36 -1.14
N ASP A 253 3.44 -11.41 -1.84
CA ASP A 253 2.03 -11.05 -1.73
C ASP A 253 1.30 -11.10 -3.08
N SER A 254 1.64 -12.13 -3.87
CA SER A 254 1.17 -12.34 -5.24
C SER A 254 -0.15 -13.11 -5.38
N ASN A 255 -0.53 -13.93 -4.40
CA ASN A 255 -1.78 -14.71 -4.46
C ASN A 255 -2.91 -14.02 -3.69
N LEU A 256 -2.62 -13.58 -2.46
CA LEU A 256 -3.58 -13.03 -1.52
C LEU A 256 -2.94 -11.92 -0.68
N ILE A 257 -3.74 -10.89 -0.34
CA ILE A 257 -3.49 -10.00 0.80
C ILE A 257 -4.77 -9.76 1.57
N GLU A 258 -4.64 -9.64 2.89
CA GLU A 258 -5.74 -9.33 3.79
C GLU A 258 -5.24 -8.55 5.02
N SER A 259 -6.12 -7.82 5.71
CA SER A 259 -5.66 -6.98 6.82
C SER A 259 -5.21 -7.84 8.00
N GLY A 260 -4.09 -7.48 8.62
CA GLY A 260 -3.67 -8.08 9.89
C GLY A 260 -4.35 -7.35 11.05
N PRO A 261 -3.60 -6.93 12.09
CA PRO A 261 -4.13 -6.17 13.21
C PRO A 261 -4.59 -4.75 12.83
N THR A 262 -5.29 -4.10 13.76
CA THR A 262 -5.52 -2.65 13.78
C THR A 262 -4.22 -1.87 13.51
N PRO A 263 -4.18 -0.93 12.53
CA PRO A 263 -3.01 -0.09 12.34
C PRO A 263 -2.72 0.80 13.55
N ILE A 264 -1.44 0.95 13.89
CA ILE A 264 -0.98 1.67 15.08
C ILE A 264 -0.29 2.98 14.67
N ARG A 265 -0.67 4.09 15.29
CA ARG A 265 -0.03 5.39 15.06
C ARG A 265 1.39 5.41 15.66
N LEU A 266 2.38 5.69 14.82
CA LEU A 266 3.79 5.84 15.19
C LEU A 266 4.05 7.24 15.80
N LYS A 267 5.18 7.40 16.49
CA LYS A 267 5.69 8.71 16.94
C LYS A 267 5.98 9.66 15.77
N SER A 268 6.38 9.13 14.61
CA SER A 268 6.56 9.90 13.38
C SER A 268 5.26 10.59 12.92
N GLY A 269 4.11 10.02 13.29
CA GLY A 269 2.78 10.52 12.97
C GLY A 269 1.98 9.53 12.12
N ASP A 270 2.64 8.89 11.16
CA ASP A 270 2.06 7.90 10.25
C ASP A 270 1.60 6.63 10.98
N PHE A 271 0.85 5.76 10.29
CA PHE A 271 0.33 4.51 10.86
C PHE A 271 1.10 3.29 10.33
N LEU A 272 1.60 2.46 11.24
CA LEU A 272 2.09 1.12 10.91
C LEU A 272 0.89 0.18 10.67
N PHE A 273 0.81 -0.37 9.47
CA PHE A 273 -0.22 -1.34 9.07
C PHE A 273 0.43 -2.65 8.69
N ILE A 274 0.27 -3.68 9.52
CA ILE A 274 0.72 -5.03 9.21
C ILE A 274 -0.40 -5.76 8.44
N TYR A 275 -0.03 -6.44 7.36
CA TYR A 275 -0.95 -7.23 6.56
C TYR A 275 -0.46 -8.67 6.40
N ASN A 276 -1.41 -9.60 6.31
CA ASN A 276 -1.13 -10.99 5.99
C ASN A 276 -1.16 -11.13 4.46
N SER A 277 -0.29 -11.96 3.90
CA SER A 277 -0.26 -12.25 2.47
C SER A 277 -0.06 -13.73 2.21
N ALA A 278 -0.33 -14.17 0.98
CA ALA A 278 0.06 -15.48 0.51
C ALA A 278 0.71 -15.45 -0.87
N GLN A 279 1.56 -16.45 -1.12
CA GLN A 279 2.20 -16.73 -2.40
C GLN A 279 2.14 -18.23 -2.73
N ASP A 280 2.08 -18.56 -4.02
CA ASP A 280 2.07 -19.93 -4.53
C ASP A 280 3.48 -20.54 -4.65
N GLY A 281 3.52 -21.86 -4.91
CA GLY A 281 4.72 -22.58 -5.31
C GLY A 281 5.38 -23.42 -4.21
N TYR A 282 4.79 -23.45 -3.01
CA TYR A 282 5.37 -24.11 -1.86
C TYR A 282 4.89 -25.56 -1.74
N SER A 283 5.81 -26.47 -1.39
CA SER A 283 5.42 -27.85 -1.08
C SER A 283 4.89 -27.94 0.33
N SER A 284 3.89 -28.79 0.55
CA SER A 284 3.36 -29.08 1.88
C SER A 284 2.90 -30.53 2.00
N VAL A 285 2.68 -30.99 3.24
CA VAL A 285 2.09 -32.30 3.53
C VAL A 285 0.56 -32.36 3.32
N LYS A 286 -0.11 -31.22 3.12
CA LYS A 286 -1.56 -31.14 2.91
C LYS A 286 -1.85 -31.31 1.40
N PRO A 287 -2.56 -32.38 0.97
CA PRO A 287 -2.76 -32.63 -0.46
C PRO A 287 -3.45 -31.46 -1.16
N GLY A 288 -2.85 -30.96 -2.24
CA GLY A 288 -3.39 -29.84 -3.02
C GLY A 288 -3.14 -28.45 -2.43
N TRP A 289 -2.42 -28.33 -1.31
CA TRP A 289 -2.06 -27.05 -0.71
C TRP A 289 -0.65 -26.60 -1.14
N SER A 290 -0.58 -25.45 -1.81
CA SER A 290 0.66 -24.89 -2.39
C SER A 290 1.04 -23.48 -1.91
N LEU A 291 0.33 -22.95 -0.92
CA LEU A 291 0.53 -21.59 -0.43
C LEU A 291 1.55 -21.55 0.72
N GLN A 292 2.28 -20.44 0.79
CA GLN A 292 2.94 -19.96 2.01
C GLN A 292 2.31 -18.61 2.39
N TYR A 293 1.87 -18.47 3.64
CA TYR A 293 1.39 -17.21 4.18
C TYR A 293 2.49 -16.51 4.96
N ASN A 294 2.62 -15.20 4.77
CA ASN A 294 3.67 -14.34 5.29
C ASN A 294 3.10 -13.05 5.89
N LEU A 295 3.91 -12.34 6.66
CA LEU A 295 3.60 -10.98 7.12
C LEU A 295 4.33 -9.93 6.26
N GLY A 296 3.61 -8.90 5.84
CA GLY A 296 4.16 -7.67 5.26
C GLY A 296 3.78 -6.44 6.09
N TYR A 297 4.46 -5.30 5.87
CA TYR A 297 4.04 -4.02 6.43
C TYR A 297 3.79 -2.97 5.35
N ALA A 298 2.90 -2.05 5.67
CA ALA A 298 2.75 -0.78 5.01
C ALA A 298 2.80 0.35 6.05
N ILE A 299 3.24 1.52 5.63
CA ILE A 299 3.09 2.77 6.37
C ILE A 299 1.97 3.56 5.69
N LEU A 300 0.92 3.92 6.43
CA LEU A 300 -0.21 4.71 5.93
C LEU A 300 -0.08 6.15 6.41
N ASN A 301 -0.49 7.13 5.62
CA ASN A 301 -0.24 8.53 5.95
C ASN A 301 -1.02 9.00 7.20
N GLU A 302 -0.38 9.83 8.04
CA GLU A 302 -0.95 10.32 9.29
C GLU A 302 -2.27 11.10 9.16
N ASN A 303 -2.46 11.78 8.03
CA ASN A 303 -3.63 12.63 7.76
C ASN A 303 -4.66 11.93 6.87
N ASP A 304 -4.21 10.94 6.08
CA ASP A 304 -5.02 10.17 5.15
C ASP A 304 -4.60 8.68 5.14
N PRO A 305 -5.27 7.85 5.95
CA PRO A 305 -5.01 6.40 5.99
C PRO A 305 -5.37 5.66 4.70
N THR A 306 -5.94 6.32 3.69
CA THR A 306 -6.18 5.71 2.37
C THR A 306 -4.95 5.76 1.46
N ARG A 307 -3.91 6.49 1.87
CA ARG A 307 -2.65 6.63 1.15
C ARG A 307 -1.53 5.80 1.79
N VAL A 308 -1.03 4.83 1.04
CA VAL A 308 0.19 4.07 1.40
C VAL A 308 1.43 4.93 1.09
N VAL A 309 2.24 5.19 2.12
CA VAL A 309 3.52 5.91 2.06
C VAL A 309 4.66 4.98 1.67
N GLN A 310 4.68 3.77 2.24
CA GLN A 310 5.69 2.74 2.04
C GLN A 310 5.04 1.37 2.18
N ARG A 311 5.55 0.36 1.46
CA ARG A 311 5.14 -1.05 1.58
C ARG A 311 6.42 -1.91 1.55
N SER A 312 6.46 -2.98 2.33
CA SER A 312 7.59 -3.92 2.34
C SER A 312 7.68 -4.69 1.03
N ASP A 313 8.85 -4.78 0.42
CA ASP A 313 9.07 -5.60 -0.79
C ASP A 313 9.44 -7.06 -0.49
N GLN A 314 9.81 -7.34 0.76
CA GLN A 314 10.10 -8.68 1.29
C GLN A 314 9.23 -8.92 2.53
N PRO A 315 8.90 -10.18 2.88
CA PRO A 315 8.18 -10.48 4.10
C PRO A 315 9.01 -10.11 5.34
N ILE A 316 8.35 -9.63 6.39
CA ILE A 316 8.97 -9.37 7.70
C ILE A 316 8.85 -10.56 8.67
N LEU A 317 8.00 -11.54 8.34
CA LEU A 317 7.96 -12.85 8.98
C LEU A 317 7.44 -13.86 7.97
N SER A 318 8.08 -15.02 7.93
CA SER A 318 7.70 -16.19 7.14
C SER A 318 7.72 -17.43 8.04
N PRO A 319 7.01 -18.51 7.68
CA PRO A 319 7.07 -19.79 8.39
C PRO A 319 8.48 -20.39 8.33
N GLU A 320 9.14 -20.51 9.47
CA GLU A 320 10.50 -21.05 9.62
C GLU A 320 10.56 -22.17 10.67
N LEU A 321 9.73 -22.09 11.72
CA LEU A 321 9.68 -23.08 12.81
C LEU A 321 8.82 -24.29 12.40
N ASP A 322 9.17 -25.48 12.90
CA ASP A 322 8.48 -26.75 12.59
C ASP A 322 6.94 -26.69 12.72
N TRP A 323 6.45 -25.86 13.65
CA TRP A 323 5.02 -25.70 13.96
C TRP A 323 4.31 -24.61 13.14
N GLU A 324 5.05 -23.68 12.51
CA GLU A 324 4.52 -22.71 11.53
C GLU A 324 4.50 -23.33 10.13
N VAL A 325 5.56 -24.07 9.81
CA VAL A 325 5.71 -24.83 8.56
C VAL A 325 4.73 -25.99 8.54
N GLY A 326 4.50 -26.66 9.67
CA GLY A 326 3.41 -27.63 9.82
C GLY A 326 3.58 -28.94 9.04
N ASN A 327 4.83 -29.36 8.77
CA ASN A 327 5.19 -30.49 7.90
C ASN A 327 4.89 -31.91 8.46
N VAL A 328 3.87 -32.06 9.31
CA VAL A 328 3.42 -33.35 9.85
C VAL A 328 1.98 -33.60 9.40
N TYR A 329 1.81 -34.59 8.50
CA TYR A 329 0.51 -34.94 7.90
C TYR A 329 -0.58 -35.15 8.97
N GLY A 330 -1.65 -34.36 8.89
CA GLY A 330 -2.80 -34.45 9.78
C GLY A 330 -2.57 -34.03 11.23
N LYS A 331 -1.42 -33.42 11.57
CA LYS A 331 -1.22 -32.73 12.86
C LYS A 331 -1.70 -31.27 12.80
N TYR A 332 -1.41 -30.59 11.69
CA TYR A 332 -1.66 -29.16 11.48
C TYR A 332 -2.76 -28.95 10.45
N LEU A 333 -3.60 -27.93 10.64
CA LEU A 333 -4.75 -27.68 9.76
C LEU A 333 -4.32 -27.07 8.41
N THR A 334 -3.37 -26.14 8.42
CA THR A 334 -2.94 -25.43 7.21
C THR A 334 -1.42 -25.19 7.24
N PRO A 335 -0.61 -26.06 6.63
CA PRO A 335 0.86 -25.90 6.61
C PRO A 335 1.34 -24.58 5.97
N ASN A 336 2.55 -24.16 6.32
CA ASN A 336 3.21 -22.95 5.82
C ASN A 336 2.41 -21.66 6.10
N VAL A 337 1.99 -21.44 7.35
CA VAL A 337 1.25 -20.22 7.73
C VAL A 337 1.89 -19.54 8.94
N VAL A 338 2.13 -18.23 8.81
CA VAL A 338 2.19 -17.26 9.91
C VAL A 338 1.17 -16.17 9.63
N PHE A 339 0.36 -15.83 10.64
CA PHE A 339 -0.82 -14.98 10.43
C PHE A 339 -1.10 -14.07 11.62
N LEU A 340 -0.86 -12.76 11.49
CA LEU A 340 -0.93 -11.80 12.59
C LEU A 340 -2.30 -11.14 12.68
N GLU A 341 -2.89 -11.16 13.89
CA GLU A 341 -4.23 -10.60 14.12
C GLU A 341 -4.26 -9.64 15.33
N GLY A 342 -3.40 -9.88 16.32
CA GLY A 342 -3.20 -8.99 17.46
C GLY A 342 -1.86 -8.27 17.40
N LEU A 343 -1.86 -6.95 17.60
CA LEU A 343 -0.67 -6.12 17.77
C LEU A 343 -0.96 -4.94 18.71
N VAL A 344 -0.04 -4.67 19.63
CA VAL A 344 -0.08 -3.54 20.57
C VAL A 344 1.31 -2.95 20.74
N VAL A 345 1.44 -1.74 21.28
CA VAL A 345 2.75 -1.23 21.77
C VAL A 345 3.29 -2.20 22.83
N ASP A 346 4.56 -2.60 22.73
CA ASP A 346 5.17 -3.53 23.68
C ASP A 346 5.24 -2.88 25.08
N PRO A 347 4.58 -3.44 26.11
CA PRO A 347 4.56 -2.84 27.45
C PRO A 347 5.92 -2.85 28.14
N ASN A 348 6.87 -3.68 27.67
CA ASN A 348 8.25 -3.68 28.16
C ASN A 348 9.15 -2.68 27.39
N GLY A 349 8.60 -2.02 26.36
CA GLY A 349 9.36 -1.18 25.44
C GLY A 349 10.26 -1.99 24.50
N CYS A 350 11.30 -1.34 23.99
CA CYS A 350 12.31 -2.01 23.19
C CYS A 350 13.40 -2.65 24.07
N PRO A 351 13.96 -3.81 23.67
CA PRO A 351 15.06 -4.45 24.39
C PRO A 351 16.32 -3.57 24.36
N GLU A 352 17.20 -3.71 25.35
CA GLU A 352 18.43 -2.90 25.44
C GLU A 352 19.33 -3.00 24.20
N ASN A 353 19.30 -4.15 23.50
CA ASN A 353 20.03 -4.37 22.25
C ASN A 353 19.22 -4.06 20.98
N VAL A 354 18.19 -3.22 21.04
CA VAL A 354 17.34 -2.88 19.87
C VAL A 354 18.14 -2.36 18.67
N SER A 355 19.23 -1.61 18.89
CA SER A 355 20.17 -1.19 17.85
C SER A 355 20.82 -2.35 17.11
N GLU A 356 21.21 -3.41 17.83
CA GLU A 356 21.82 -4.62 17.26
C GLU A 356 20.79 -5.40 16.43
N LEU A 357 19.54 -5.50 16.92
CA LEU A 357 18.44 -6.17 16.22
C LEU A 357 18.04 -5.44 14.92
N LEU A 358 18.19 -4.11 14.88
CA LEU A 358 17.98 -3.29 13.68
C LEU A 358 19.18 -3.29 12.73
N GLY A 359 20.33 -3.86 13.14
CA GLY A 359 21.56 -3.94 12.36
C GLY A 359 22.33 -2.62 12.22
N ASP A 360 21.84 -1.53 12.82
CA ASP A 360 22.40 -0.18 12.71
C ASP A 360 22.03 0.66 13.96
N GLU A 361 23.05 1.21 14.62
CA GLU A 361 22.89 2.02 15.84
C GLU A 361 22.09 3.31 15.60
N ALA A 362 22.08 3.85 14.39
CA ALA A 362 21.34 5.07 14.07
C ALA A 362 19.83 4.90 14.26
N PHE A 363 19.30 3.69 14.05
CA PHE A 363 17.88 3.38 14.21
C PHE A 363 17.49 3.10 15.68
N GLY A 364 18.44 2.88 16.59
CA GLY A 364 18.15 2.60 18.01
C GLY A 364 17.31 3.67 18.72
N PRO A 365 17.70 4.97 18.69
CA PRO A 365 17.02 6.04 19.44
C PRO A 365 15.54 6.25 19.11
N ASN A 366 15.15 5.95 17.87
CA ASN A 366 13.81 6.17 17.35
C ASN A 366 12.94 4.91 17.34
N ALA A 367 13.47 3.79 17.84
CA ALA A 367 12.77 2.52 17.81
C ALA A 367 11.45 2.53 18.60
N GLU A 368 10.46 1.88 18.01
CA GLU A 368 9.14 1.62 18.57
C GLU A 368 8.88 0.12 18.45
N CYS A 369 8.73 -0.53 19.60
CA CYS A 369 8.54 -1.97 19.66
C CYS A 369 7.07 -2.28 19.93
N PHE A 370 6.57 -3.26 19.20
CA PHE A 370 5.19 -3.71 19.23
C PHE A 370 5.15 -5.20 19.54
N PHE A 371 4.30 -5.58 20.48
CA PHE A 371 4.04 -6.96 20.83
C PHE A 371 2.89 -7.50 19.98
N GLY A 372 3.16 -8.53 19.18
CA GLY A 372 2.21 -9.18 18.29
C GLY A 372 1.96 -10.64 18.62
N VAL A 373 0.77 -11.13 18.27
CA VAL A 373 0.36 -12.53 18.42
C VAL A 373 -0.14 -13.05 17.08
N TYR A 374 0.43 -14.17 16.63
CA TYR A 374 0.13 -14.76 15.31
C TYR A 374 -0.24 -16.24 15.41
N GLY A 375 -1.14 -16.68 14.54
CA GLY A 375 -1.41 -18.09 14.30
C GLY A 375 -0.30 -18.72 13.46
N GLY A 376 0.16 -19.91 13.86
CA GLY A 376 1.04 -20.76 13.07
C GLY A 376 0.34 -22.03 12.63
N ALA A 377 0.46 -22.33 11.35
CA ALA A 377 -0.14 -23.48 10.65
C ALA A 377 -1.67 -23.72 10.91
N ASP A 378 -2.43 -22.65 11.20
CA ASP A 378 -3.81 -22.67 11.71
C ASP A 378 -4.03 -23.64 12.87
N SER A 379 -3.08 -23.76 13.81
CA SER A 379 -3.14 -24.79 14.86
C SER A 379 -2.42 -24.43 16.17
N GLU A 380 -1.36 -23.63 16.12
CA GLU A 380 -0.61 -23.19 17.31
C GLU A 380 -0.49 -21.64 17.31
N LEU A 381 -0.15 -21.03 18.45
CA LEU A 381 0.04 -19.57 18.57
C LEU A 381 1.51 -19.24 18.85
N GLY A 382 2.03 -18.27 18.12
CA GLY A 382 3.29 -17.61 18.41
C GLY A 382 3.10 -16.18 18.92
N ALA A 383 4.20 -15.63 19.41
CA ALA A 383 4.34 -14.23 19.73
C ALA A 383 5.55 -13.65 18.98
N VAL A 384 5.41 -12.43 18.48
CA VAL A 384 6.45 -11.72 17.73
C VAL A 384 6.66 -10.33 18.34
N ARG A 385 7.91 -9.86 18.36
CA ARG A 385 8.21 -8.45 18.58
C ARG A 385 8.46 -7.81 17.21
N ILE A 386 7.58 -6.92 16.79
CA ILE A 386 7.80 -6.09 15.60
C ILE A 386 8.51 -4.82 16.06
N ILE A 387 9.63 -4.49 15.44
CA ILE A 387 10.41 -3.29 15.75
C ILE A 387 10.28 -2.37 14.54
N SER A 388 9.52 -1.29 14.68
CA SER A 388 9.58 -0.19 13.73
C SER A 388 10.66 0.77 14.19
N SER A 389 11.44 1.30 13.26
CA SER A 389 12.25 2.48 13.53
C SER A 389 12.39 3.31 12.27
N TRP A 390 12.73 4.57 12.47
CA TRP A 390 12.98 5.55 11.45
C TRP A 390 14.27 6.28 11.82
N VAL A 391 15.19 6.42 10.88
CA VAL A 391 16.21 7.46 10.98
C VAL A 391 15.72 8.67 10.20
N GLU A 392 16.03 9.88 10.68
CA GLU A 392 16.22 10.98 9.75
C GLU A 392 17.40 10.56 8.86
N LYS A 393 17.12 10.23 7.60
CA LYS A 393 18.08 9.61 6.65
C LYS A 393 19.46 10.23 6.79
N GLU A 394 20.40 9.48 7.40
CA GLU A 394 21.64 10.09 7.83
C GLU A 394 22.41 10.62 6.63
N THR A 395 22.77 11.88 6.73
CA THR A 395 23.26 12.65 5.60
C THR A 395 24.77 12.51 5.53
N THR A 396 25.28 11.81 4.51
CA THR A 396 26.72 11.60 4.26
C THR A 396 27.41 12.93 3.95
N THR A 397 27.80 13.64 5.01
CA THR A 397 27.63 15.11 5.13
C THR A 397 26.18 15.56 4.87
N PRO A 398 25.68 16.59 5.58
CA PRO A 398 24.43 17.22 5.16
C PRO A 398 24.49 17.56 3.66
N PRO A 399 23.52 17.16 2.81
CA PRO A 399 22.99 18.21 1.94
C PRO A 399 22.60 19.31 2.94
N PRO A 400 23.19 20.52 2.83
CA PRO A 400 23.10 21.53 3.89
C PRO A 400 21.63 21.68 4.31
N PRO A 401 21.34 21.93 5.60
CA PRO A 401 19.97 21.89 6.14
C PRO A 401 19.04 22.67 5.20
N PRO A 402 18.07 21.99 4.55
CA PRO A 402 17.71 22.17 3.14
C PRO A 402 17.81 23.64 2.78
N PRO A 403 18.92 24.05 2.11
CA PRO A 403 19.52 25.37 2.26
C PRO A 403 18.45 26.42 2.13
N SER A 404 18.18 27.10 3.25
CA SER A 404 16.95 27.88 3.51
C SER A 404 16.47 28.63 2.26
N GLY A 405 15.57 28.00 1.52
CA GLY A 405 15.48 28.20 0.08
C GLY A 405 14.71 27.07 -0.58
N LYS A 406 14.27 27.32 -1.82
CA LYS A 406 13.34 26.45 -2.53
C LYS A 406 14.09 25.31 -3.24
N PRO A 407 13.51 24.11 -3.36
CA PRO A 407 14.04 23.09 -4.24
C PRO A 407 14.10 23.61 -5.68
N ILE A 408 15.19 23.31 -6.38
CA ILE A 408 15.35 23.52 -7.81
C ILE A 408 15.16 22.17 -8.48
N TYR A 409 14.12 22.09 -9.30
CA TYR A 409 13.74 20.90 -10.04
C TYR A 409 14.53 20.82 -11.35
N LYS A 410 14.91 19.61 -11.71
CA LYS A 410 15.40 19.27 -13.06
C LYS A 410 14.42 18.26 -13.64
N VAL A 411 13.92 18.56 -14.83
CA VAL A 411 13.04 17.66 -15.57
C VAL A 411 13.61 17.46 -16.95
N VAL A 412 13.75 16.20 -17.36
CA VAL A 412 14.29 15.78 -18.67
C VAL A 412 13.28 14.85 -19.33
N ALA A 413 13.15 14.96 -20.66
CA ALA A 413 12.37 14.03 -21.46
C ALA A 413 13.31 13.10 -22.24
N GLN A 414 13.04 11.80 -22.23
CA GLN A 414 13.74 10.79 -23.02
C GLN A 414 12.73 10.01 -23.85
N ARG A 415 12.92 9.92 -25.17
CA ARG A 415 12.10 9.07 -26.03
C ARG A 415 12.40 7.59 -25.75
N PHE A 416 11.36 6.76 -25.68
CA PHE A 416 11.56 5.29 -25.57
C PHE A 416 12.10 4.68 -26.86
N SER A 417 11.87 5.31 -28.00
CA SER A 417 12.12 4.76 -29.33
C SER A 417 12.20 5.90 -30.36
N ASN A 418 12.97 5.70 -31.43
CA ASN A 418 12.97 6.60 -32.60
C ASN A 418 11.76 6.38 -33.52
N ASN A 419 11.03 5.27 -33.33
CA ASN A 419 9.78 4.96 -34.03
C ASN A 419 8.58 5.34 -33.15
N SER A 420 7.54 5.88 -33.79
CA SER A 420 6.18 6.02 -33.22
C SER A 420 5.62 4.66 -32.77
N ILE A 421 4.83 4.66 -31.68
CA ILE A 421 4.07 3.50 -31.20
C ILE A 421 2.74 3.29 -31.95
N ILE A 422 2.11 4.35 -32.48
CA ILE A 422 0.93 4.25 -33.36
C ILE A 422 1.14 5.10 -34.62
N ASN A 423 0.94 4.50 -35.79
CA ASN A 423 1.07 5.14 -37.10
C ASN A 423 0.18 4.43 -38.15
N LYS A 424 0.29 4.85 -39.41
CA LYS A 424 -0.53 4.32 -40.52
C LYS A 424 -0.38 2.81 -40.79
N ASN A 425 0.68 2.17 -40.29
CA ASN A 425 0.84 0.71 -40.44
C ASN A 425 0.11 -0.05 -39.31
N THR A 426 0.05 0.53 -38.11
CA THR A 426 -0.62 -0.06 -36.93
C THR A 426 -2.08 0.39 -36.75
N SER A 427 -2.55 1.36 -37.55
CA SER A 427 -3.94 1.83 -37.56
C SER A 427 -4.56 1.81 -38.95
N ASP A 428 -5.88 1.63 -39.03
CA ASP A 428 -6.64 1.83 -40.28
C ASP A 428 -6.78 3.31 -40.66
N TRP A 429 -6.55 4.24 -39.72
CA TRP A 429 -6.75 5.68 -39.85
C TRP A 429 -5.51 6.41 -40.36
N ASP A 430 -5.67 7.48 -41.15
CA ASP A 430 -4.54 8.21 -41.76
C ASP A 430 -3.67 8.90 -40.70
N TYR A 431 -4.30 9.58 -39.74
CA TYR A 431 -3.64 10.34 -38.68
C TYR A 431 -4.04 9.82 -37.30
N ASN A 432 -3.05 9.59 -36.44
CA ASN A 432 -3.17 8.89 -35.15
C ASN A 432 -2.24 9.58 -34.13
N TYR A 433 -2.74 10.58 -33.42
CA TYR A 433 -1.92 11.46 -32.57
C TYR A 433 -2.72 11.86 -31.33
N ASN A 434 -2.18 12.76 -30.49
CA ASN A 434 -2.88 13.42 -29.37
C ASN A 434 -3.76 12.46 -28.54
N ALA A 435 -3.12 11.79 -27.57
CA ALA A 435 -3.73 10.72 -26.81
C ALA A 435 -3.71 10.98 -25.31
N ALA A 436 -4.85 10.74 -24.67
CA ALA A 436 -4.95 10.62 -23.23
C ALA A 436 -4.51 9.22 -22.79
N ILE A 437 -4.03 9.10 -21.54
CA ILE A 437 -3.65 7.82 -20.93
C ILE A 437 -4.29 7.68 -19.54
N PHE A 438 -4.60 6.44 -19.15
CA PHE A 438 -5.18 6.13 -17.85
C PHE A 438 -4.79 4.72 -17.39
N SER A 439 -4.66 4.52 -16.09
CA SER A 439 -4.56 3.18 -15.50
C SER A 439 -5.87 2.43 -15.68
N TYR A 440 -5.82 1.15 -16.12
CA TYR A 440 -7.01 0.33 -16.33
C TYR A 440 -6.79 -1.10 -15.84
N LEU A 441 -7.55 -1.51 -14.83
CA LEU A 441 -7.53 -2.88 -14.32
C LEU A 441 -8.35 -3.81 -15.24
N ASN A 442 -7.67 -4.42 -16.20
CA ASN A 442 -8.25 -5.48 -17.02
C ASN A 442 -8.22 -6.82 -16.26
N VAL A 443 -9.31 -7.16 -15.56
CA VAL A 443 -9.51 -8.40 -14.77
C VAL A 443 -9.40 -9.72 -15.57
N HIS A 444 -9.05 -9.67 -16.85
CA HIS A 444 -8.79 -10.84 -17.71
C HIS A 444 -7.38 -10.86 -18.32
N SER A 445 -6.47 -9.99 -17.89
CA SER A 445 -5.08 -9.90 -18.37
C SER A 445 -4.10 -9.91 -17.19
N SER A 446 -3.08 -10.77 -17.25
CA SER A 446 -2.01 -10.86 -16.26
C SER A 446 -0.88 -9.82 -16.42
N GLN A 447 -1.00 -8.91 -17.40
CA GLN A 447 -0.03 -7.85 -17.66
C GLN A 447 -0.55 -6.49 -17.23
N ASN A 448 0.34 -5.62 -16.72
CA ASN A 448 0.06 -4.22 -16.45
C ASN A 448 -0.25 -3.49 -17.76
N GLN A 449 -1.53 -3.20 -18.01
CA GLN A 449 -2.01 -2.48 -19.19
C GLN A 449 -2.36 -1.03 -18.84
N LEU A 450 -1.87 -0.08 -19.62
CA LEU A 450 -2.33 1.30 -19.59
C LEU A 450 -3.33 1.52 -20.72
N GLY A 451 -4.49 2.09 -20.42
CA GLY A 451 -5.48 2.46 -21.41
C GLY A 451 -5.14 3.77 -22.11
N LEU A 452 -5.41 3.85 -23.41
CA LEU A 452 -5.26 5.04 -24.23
C LEU A 452 -6.59 5.49 -24.81
N LEU A 453 -6.76 6.80 -24.98
CA LEU A 453 -7.77 7.41 -25.83
C LEU A 453 -7.07 8.26 -26.89
N VAL A 454 -7.03 7.78 -28.13
CA VAL A 454 -6.22 8.36 -29.21
C VAL A 454 -7.11 9.18 -30.15
N ARG A 455 -6.70 10.40 -30.51
CA ARG A 455 -7.34 11.21 -31.56
C ARG A 455 -7.01 10.63 -32.94
N LEU A 456 -8.05 10.37 -33.73
CA LEU A 456 -7.98 9.79 -35.08
C LEU A 456 -8.63 10.70 -36.12
N GLN A 457 -7.97 10.86 -37.26
CA GLN A 457 -8.51 11.56 -38.44
C GLN A 457 -8.15 10.85 -39.75
N ASN A 458 -8.95 11.07 -40.79
CA ASN A 458 -8.69 10.61 -42.15
C ASN A 458 -8.59 11.80 -43.11
N GLN A 459 -7.82 11.63 -44.18
CA GLN A 459 -7.64 12.63 -45.21
C GLN A 459 -8.80 12.60 -46.21
N VAL A 460 -9.73 13.55 -46.08
CA VAL A 460 -10.94 13.60 -46.93
C VAL A 460 -10.75 14.40 -48.22
N ASN A 461 -9.88 15.41 -48.21
CA ASN A 461 -9.60 16.21 -49.40
C ASN A 461 -8.29 15.77 -50.07
N LYS A 462 -8.39 15.09 -51.22
CA LYS A 462 -7.21 14.69 -52.01
C LYS A 462 -6.49 15.83 -52.72
N SER A 463 -7.07 17.04 -52.75
CA SER A 463 -6.48 18.22 -53.39
C SER A 463 -5.78 19.18 -52.41
N ASP A 464 -6.01 19.02 -51.11
CA ASP A 464 -5.34 19.76 -50.04
C ASP A 464 -4.97 18.78 -48.91
N PRO A 465 -3.70 18.34 -48.82
CA PRO A 465 -3.28 17.34 -47.83
C PRO A 465 -3.37 17.84 -46.38
N TYR A 466 -3.56 19.14 -46.16
CA TYR A 466 -3.65 19.73 -44.82
C TYR A 466 -5.11 19.95 -44.35
N ALA A 467 -6.09 19.47 -45.13
CA ALA A 467 -7.52 19.53 -44.82
C ALA A 467 -8.08 18.13 -44.43
N PRO A 468 -7.97 17.73 -43.14
CA PRO A 468 -8.47 16.44 -42.66
C PRO A 468 -9.99 16.45 -42.52
N GLY A 469 -10.57 15.25 -42.41
CA GLY A 469 -11.98 15.06 -42.04
C GLY A 469 -12.22 15.25 -40.54
N PRO A 470 -13.45 14.99 -40.06
CA PRO A 470 -13.78 15.07 -38.64
C PRO A 470 -12.87 14.17 -37.80
N SER A 471 -12.57 14.61 -36.58
CA SER A 471 -11.84 13.79 -35.60
C SER A 471 -12.75 12.90 -34.76
N TYR A 472 -12.16 11.80 -34.29
CA TYR A 472 -12.78 10.81 -33.44
C TYR A 472 -11.80 10.45 -32.32
N ILE A 473 -12.30 10.00 -31.17
CA ILE A 473 -11.47 9.45 -30.11
C ILE A 473 -11.71 7.94 -30.02
N ALA A 474 -10.67 7.14 -30.16
CA ALA A 474 -10.76 5.68 -30.10
C ALA A 474 -9.91 5.11 -28.96
N PRO A 475 -10.37 4.01 -28.32
CA PRO A 475 -9.58 3.34 -27.30
C PRO A 475 -8.44 2.50 -27.92
N SER A 476 -7.32 2.45 -27.22
CA SER A 476 -6.20 1.51 -27.42
C SER A 476 -5.62 1.17 -26.04
N TYR A 477 -4.58 0.34 -25.98
CA TYR A 477 -3.83 0.08 -24.74
C TYR A 477 -2.32 -0.05 -25.02
N ILE A 478 -1.52 0.22 -24.00
CA ILE A 478 -0.08 -0.03 -23.95
C ILE A 478 0.18 -1.27 -23.09
N THR A 479 1.03 -2.15 -23.61
CA THR A 479 1.80 -3.15 -22.84
C THR A 479 3.28 -2.79 -22.93
N PHE A 480 4.11 -3.35 -22.06
CA PHE A 480 5.58 -3.25 -22.17
C PHE A 480 6.14 -4.62 -22.54
N ASP A 481 7.17 -4.64 -23.39
CA ASP A 481 7.93 -5.87 -23.65
C ASP A 481 8.97 -6.16 -22.55
N ASN A 482 9.74 -7.24 -22.73
CA ASN A 482 10.72 -7.69 -21.74
C ASN A 482 11.87 -6.68 -21.50
N ASP A 483 12.10 -5.76 -22.44
CA ASP A 483 13.12 -4.72 -22.34
C ASP A 483 12.52 -3.39 -21.81
N GLY A 484 11.24 -3.39 -21.43
CA GLY A 484 10.52 -2.23 -20.92
C GLY A 484 10.10 -1.23 -22.01
N ILE A 485 10.10 -1.64 -23.28
CA ILE A 485 9.70 -0.78 -24.41
C ILE A 485 8.17 -0.83 -24.57
N PRO A 486 7.49 0.33 -24.70
CA PRO A 486 6.04 0.39 -24.85
C PRO A 486 5.58 -0.08 -26.24
N VAL A 487 4.60 -0.99 -26.24
CA VAL A 487 3.94 -1.52 -27.44
C VAL A 487 2.45 -1.18 -27.37
N ALA A 488 1.95 -0.44 -28.37
CA ALA A 488 0.56 -0.06 -28.47
C ALA A 488 -0.29 -1.08 -29.25
N SER A 489 -1.54 -1.27 -28.81
CA SER A 489 -2.49 -2.14 -29.51
C SER A 489 -2.92 -1.52 -30.86
N PRO A 490 -3.01 -2.31 -31.95
CA PRO A 490 -3.45 -1.81 -33.25
C PRO A 490 -4.89 -1.26 -33.24
N ILE A 491 -5.11 -0.14 -33.92
CA ILE A 491 -6.45 0.48 -34.03
C ILE A 491 -7.09 0.05 -35.35
N ARG A 492 -8.05 -0.87 -35.28
CA ARG A 492 -8.68 -1.48 -36.46
C ARG A 492 -10.20 -1.36 -36.43
N ASN A 493 -10.80 -1.04 -37.58
CA ASN A 493 -12.25 -0.89 -37.73
C ASN A 493 -13.02 -2.22 -37.59
N SER A 494 -12.35 -3.36 -37.66
CA SER A 494 -12.95 -4.70 -37.68
C SER A 494 -12.68 -5.57 -36.45
N THR A 495 -11.73 -5.18 -35.59
CA THR A 495 -11.13 -6.07 -34.57
C THR A 495 -11.34 -5.59 -33.14
N LEU A 496 -11.99 -4.45 -32.97
CA LEU A 496 -12.26 -3.83 -31.69
C LEU A 496 -13.69 -4.12 -31.24
N ASN A 497 -13.85 -4.83 -30.12
CA ASN A 497 -15.12 -5.06 -29.42
C ASN A 497 -15.63 -3.80 -28.69
N THR A 498 -15.12 -2.63 -29.08
CA THR A 498 -15.18 -1.35 -28.39
C THR A 498 -15.66 -0.27 -29.36
N THR A 499 -16.63 0.55 -28.96
CA THR A 499 -17.09 1.66 -29.81
C THR A 499 -16.21 2.90 -29.65
N PHE A 500 -16.07 3.69 -30.72
CA PHE A 500 -15.34 4.96 -30.68
C PHE A 500 -16.21 6.07 -30.05
N PHE A 501 -15.58 7.04 -29.40
CA PHE A 501 -16.23 8.28 -28.96
C PHE A 501 -16.31 9.25 -30.14
N ILE A 502 -17.36 9.07 -30.94
CA ILE A 502 -17.60 9.80 -32.20
C ILE A 502 -18.41 11.08 -31.99
N PRO A 503 -18.24 12.11 -32.84
CA PRO A 503 -19.19 13.20 -33.00
C PRO A 503 -20.63 12.73 -33.17
N ASN A 504 -21.55 13.23 -32.33
CA ASN A 504 -22.96 12.83 -32.32
C ASN A 504 -23.96 14.01 -32.29
N ASN A 505 -23.49 15.25 -32.25
CA ASN A 505 -24.36 16.43 -32.18
C ASN A 505 -23.71 17.66 -32.85
N THR A 506 -24.46 18.77 -32.98
CA THR A 506 -24.03 19.95 -33.73
C THR A 506 -22.85 20.71 -33.12
N THR A 507 -22.60 20.58 -31.81
CA THR A 507 -21.53 21.30 -31.11
C THR A 507 -20.12 20.80 -31.44
N GLU A 508 -20.03 19.54 -31.87
CA GLU A 508 -18.82 18.76 -32.16
C GLU A 508 -18.84 18.20 -33.60
N SER A 509 -19.64 18.80 -34.49
CA SER A 509 -19.91 18.29 -35.86
C SER A 509 -18.69 18.13 -36.77
N HIS A 510 -17.55 18.72 -36.41
CA HIS A 510 -16.28 18.63 -37.12
C HIS A 510 -15.19 17.91 -36.30
N GLY A 511 -15.48 17.43 -35.09
CA GLY A 511 -14.52 16.64 -34.33
C GLY A 511 -14.74 16.62 -32.82
N THR A 512 -14.33 15.49 -32.23
CA THR A 512 -13.95 15.38 -30.81
C THR A 512 -12.42 15.25 -30.76
N GLU A 513 -11.76 16.20 -30.09
CA GLU A 513 -10.31 16.44 -30.21
C GLU A 513 -9.61 16.42 -28.84
N ASP A 514 -8.30 16.13 -28.86
CA ASP A 514 -7.34 16.49 -27.81
C ASP A 514 -7.74 16.05 -26.38
N PRO A 515 -7.93 14.74 -26.16
CA PRO A 515 -8.47 14.21 -24.90
C PRO A 515 -7.49 14.29 -23.73
N ARG A 516 -7.99 14.68 -22.55
CA ARG A 516 -7.38 14.41 -21.23
C ARG A 516 -8.38 13.61 -20.41
N ILE A 517 -7.92 12.63 -19.65
CA ILE A 517 -8.79 11.75 -18.87
C ILE A 517 -8.22 11.51 -17.48
N ASN A 518 -9.09 11.57 -16.47
CA ASN A 518 -8.73 11.30 -15.07
C ASN A 518 -9.79 10.47 -14.39
N TYR A 519 -9.39 9.62 -13.44
CA TYR A 519 -10.30 8.83 -12.63
C TYR A 519 -10.55 9.51 -11.27
N GLN A 520 -11.81 9.62 -10.88
CA GLN A 520 -12.25 10.19 -9.61
C GLN A 520 -13.64 9.63 -9.26
N ASP A 521 -13.92 9.35 -7.98
CA ASP A 521 -15.25 8.98 -7.46
C ASP A 521 -15.99 7.87 -8.23
N GLY A 522 -15.26 6.88 -8.76
CA GLY A 522 -15.84 5.76 -9.51
C GLY A 522 -16.08 6.03 -11.01
N PHE A 523 -15.66 7.19 -11.53
CA PHE A 523 -15.82 7.61 -12.92
C PHE A 523 -14.52 8.09 -13.55
N TYR A 524 -14.40 7.87 -14.85
CA TYR A 524 -13.44 8.55 -15.70
C TYR A 524 -14.06 9.82 -16.27
N TYR A 525 -13.44 10.96 -15.97
CA TYR A 525 -13.78 12.28 -16.50
C TYR A 525 -12.90 12.57 -17.71
N LEU A 526 -13.51 12.59 -18.89
CA LEU A 526 -12.88 12.97 -20.16
C LEU A 526 -13.13 14.45 -20.42
N PHE A 527 -12.06 15.24 -20.50
CA PHE A 527 -12.06 16.59 -21.03
C PHE A 527 -11.54 16.56 -22.47
N TYR A 528 -12.28 17.16 -23.39
CA TYR A 528 -11.98 17.12 -24.83
C TYR A 528 -12.41 18.43 -25.49
N THR A 529 -11.84 18.73 -26.64
CA THR A 529 -12.26 19.85 -27.47
C THR A 529 -13.39 19.39 -28.40
N ALA A 530 -14.57 20.01 -28.27
CA ALA A 530 -15.68 19.87 -29.21
C ALA A 530 -15.55 20.92 -30.30
N TYR A 531 -15.39 20.49 -31.56
CA TYR A 531 -15.21 21.39 -32.71
C TYR A 531 -16.38 21.33 -33.69
N ASN A 532 -16.93 22.49 -34.06
CA ASN A 532 -18.04 22.61 -35.02
C ASN A 532 -17.69 23.32 -36.34
N GLY A 533 -16.40 23.41 -36.70
CA GLY A 533 -15.98 24.11 -37.91
C GLY A 533 -15.91 25.64 -37.77
N THR A 534 -16.22 26.19 -36.58
CA THR A 534 -16.18 27.65 -36.32
C THR A 534 -15.74 27.98 -34.89
N ASN A 535 -16.10 27.13 -33.91
CA ASN A 535 -15.68 27.29 -32.52
C ASN A 535 -15.13 25.94 -32.05
N ALA A 536 -13.91 25.97 -31.50
CA ALA A 536 -13.41 24.93 -30.60
C ALA A 536 -13.87 25.28 -29.18
N MET A 537 -14.36 24.29 -28.43
CA MET A 537 -14.96 24.48 -27.11
C MET A 537 -14.53 23.37 -26.16
N LEU A 538 -14.10 23.71 -24.95
CA LEU A 538 -13.76 22.71 -23.95
C LEU A 538 -15.05 22.08 -23.45
N SER A 539 -15.14 20.77 -23.63
CA SER A 539 -16.28 19.95 -23.23
C SER A 539 -15.84 18.87 -22.26
N SER A 540 -16.79 18.35 -21.49
CA SER A 540 -16.58 17.19 -20.63
C SER A 540 -17.59 16.07 -20.89
N ALA A 541 -17.17 14.85 -20.61
CA ALA A 541 -17.99 13.65 -20.60
C ALA A 541 -17.51 12.70 -19.50
N VAL A 542 -18.39 11.88 -18.95
CA VAL A 542 -18.05 10.90 -17.90
C VAL A 542 -18.43 9.48 -18.30
N THR A 543 -17.67 8.49 -17.83
CA THR A 543 -17.97 7.07 -18.01
C THR A 543 -17.37 6.20 -16.90
N GLN A 544 -17.87 4.98 -16.75
CA GLN A 544 -17.21 3.90 -15.97
C GLN A 544 -16.47 2.90 -16.88
N HIS A 545 -16.62 3.03 -18.21
CA HIS A 545 -16.13 2.09 -19.21
C HIS A 545 -15.43 2.85 -20.36
N PRO A 546 -14.19 3.34 -20.15
CA PRO A 546 -13.50 4.20 -21.12
C PRO A 546 -13.22 3.53 -22.47
N PHE A 547 -13.15 2.19 -22.49
CA PHE A 547 -13.10 1.38 -23.71
C PHE A 547 -14.45 1.27 -24.46
N ASN A 548 -15.50 1.99 -24.07
CA ASN A 548 -16.79 1.96 -24.75
C ASN A 548 -17.27 3.40 -25.02
N GLY A 549 -16.98 3.94 -26.20
CA GLY A 549 -17.35 5.30 -26.61
C GLY A 549 -18.85 5.62 -26.48
N SER A 550 -19.72 4.61 -26.56
CA SER A 550 -21.17 4.75 -26.38
C SER A 550 -21.62 4.85 -24.92
N SER A 551 -20.74 4.54 -23.96
CA SER A 551 -21.03 4.67 -22.52
C SER A 551 -20.81 6.09 -21.98
N TYR A 552 -20.16 6.97 -22.74
CA TYR A 552 -19.82 8.33 -22.32
C TYR A 552 -21.05 9.24 -22.25
N GLN A 553 -21.33 9.74 -21.05
CA GLN A 553 -22.36 10.73 -20.79
C GLN A 553 -21.75 12.13 -20.93
N ARG A 554 -22.01 12.78 -22.07
CA ARG A 554 -21.60 14.16 -22.35
C ARG A 554 -22.29 15.13 -21.40
N GLN A 555 -21.52 15.98 -20.74
CA GLN A 555 -22.02 17.09 -19.92
C GLN A 555 -22.17 18.38 -20.76
N GLY A 556 -21.48 18.45 -21.90
CA GLY A 556 -21.50 19.60 -22.82
C GLY A 556 -20.29 20.51 -22.62
N TYR A 557 -20.42 21.78 -23.03
CA TYR A 557 -19.37 22.78 -22.87
C TYR A 557 -19.13 23.11 -21.39
N VAL A 558 -17.87 23.02 -20.95
CA VAL A 558 -17.42 23.46 -19.61
C VAL A 558 -17.61 24.96 -19.43
N PHE A 559 -17.37 25.75 -20.48
CA PHE A 559 -17.58 27.21 -20.49
C PHE A 559 -18.50 27.65 -21.64
N PRO A 560 -19.83 27.50 -21.54
CA PRO A 560 -20.76 27.75 -22.66
C PRO A 560 -20.72 29.16 -23.27
N LYS A 561 -20.19 30.15 -22.53
CA LYS A 561 -20.05 31.54 -22.96
C LYS A 561 -18.66 31.88 -23.53
N ARG A 562 -17.71 30.94 -23.52
CA ARG A 562 -16.30 31.17 -23.89
C ARG A 562 -15.88 30.35 -25.10
N LYS A 563 -15.94 31.00 -26.26
CA LYS A 563 -15.38 30.51 -27.52
C LYS A 563 -13.88 30.29 -27.38
N TRP A 564 -13.35 29.26 -28.06
CA TRP A 564 -11.94 28.88 -28.02
C TRP A 564 -11.44 28.55 -26.61
N SER A 565 -12.35 28.04 -25.77
CA SER A 565 -11.94 27.19 -24.66
C SER A 565 -11.47 25.85 -25.23
N LYS A 566 -10.34 25.34 -24.75
CA LYS A 566 -9.75 24.04 -25.14
C LYS A 566 -9.01 23.43 -23.96
N SER A 567 -8.53 22.18 -24.13
CA SER A 567 -7.38 21.61 -23.42
C SER A 567 -7.44 21.74 -21.90
N GLY A 568 -8.28 20.91 -21.27
CA GLY A 568 -8.52 20.91 -19.83
C GLY A 568 -7.72 19.83 -19.10
N ALA A 569 -6.77 20.24 -18.26
CA ALA A 569 -6.06 19.36 -17.33
C ALA A 569 -6.65 19.54 -15.91
N THR A 570 -7.23 18.49 -15.33
CA THR A 570 -7.85 18.56 -14.00
C THR A 570 -6.92 18.10 -12.89
N LEU A 571 -7.09 18.71 -11.72
CA LEU A 571 -6.53 18.24 -10.47
C LEU A 571 -7.67 18.25 -9.46
N PHE A 572 -8.19 17.07 -9.13
CA PHE A 572 -9.37 16.95 -8.28
C PHE A 572 -9.02 17.16 -6.79
N ALA A 573 -9.89 17.89 -6.07
CA ALA A 573 -9.97 17.80 -4.62
C ALA A 573 -10.22 16.34 -4.19
N GLY A 574 -9.59 15.98 -3.09
CA GLY A 574 -9.60 14.63 -2.53
C GLY A 574 -8.46 14.49 -1.52
N PRO A 575 -8.43 13.39 -0.74
CA PRO A 575 -7.43 13.14 0.28
C PRO A 575 -5.99 13.20 -0.26
N ASP A 576 -5.73 12.62 -1.44
CA ASP A 576 -4.43 12.59 -2.12
C ASP A 576 -3.80 13.98 -2.36
N ASN A 577 -4.63 14.99 -2.60
CA ASN A 577 -4.22 16.35 -2.99
C ASN A 577 -4.44 17.40 -1.89
N ASN A 578 -5.20 17.07 -0.84
CA ASN A 578 -5.52 17.96 0.29
C ASN A 578 -6.09 19.35 -0.10
N PHE A 579 -6.94 19.38 -1.15
CA PHE A 579 -7.63 20.60 -1.58
C PHE A 579 -9.13 20.54 -1.29
N SER A 580 -9.70 21.70 -0.94
CA SER A 580 -11.14 21.87 -0.67
C SER A 580 -11.99 22.11 -1.93
N GLN A 581 -11.37 22.20 -3.11
CA GLN A 581 -12.01 22.41 -4.41
C GLN A 581 -11.17 21.76 -5.51
N HIS A 582 -11.82 21.24 -6.56
CA HIS A 582 -11.15 20.74 -7.75
C HIS A 582 -10.64 21.92 -8.59
N TYR A 583 -9.50 21.75 -9.25
CA TYR A 583 -8.88 22.70 -10.16
C TYR A 583 -8.90 22.18 -11.60
N LEU A 584 -8.99 23.11 -12.55
CA LEU A 584 -8.93 22.86 -13.99
C LEU A 584 -8.03 23.92 -14.61
N PHE A 585 -6.91 23.48 -15.17
CA PHE A 585 -5.96 24.29 -15.92
C PHE A 585 -6.29 24.16 -17.40
N TRP A 586 -6.73 25.26 -18.01
CA TRP A 586 -7.42 25.21 -19.29
C TRP A 586 -7.04 26.31 -20.28
N GLY A 587 -7.32 26.04 -21.55
CA GLY A 587 -7.17 27.00 -22.64
C GLY A 587 -5.78 27.02 -23.26
N ASP A 588 -5.69 27.86 -24.28
CA ASP A 588 -4.48 28.17 -25.03
C ASP A 588 -4.32 29.69 -25.17
N SER A 589 -3.39 30.11 -26.05
CA SER A 589 -3.09 31.52 -26.24
C SER A 589 -4.09 32.28 -27.14
N SER A 590 -5.20 31.66 -27.57
CA SER A 590 -6.31 32.35 -28.24
C SER A 590 -7.23 33.12 -27.28
N PHE A 591 -7.06 32.92 -25.96
CA PHE A 591 -7.71 33.69 -24.91
C PHE A 591 -7.28 35.18 -24.98
N PRO A 592 -8.14 36.18 -24.69
CA PRO A 592 -7.88 37.60 -24.98
C PRO A 592 -6.66 38.27 -24.31
N VAL A 593 -5.89 37.58 -23.48
CA VAL A 593 -4.56 38.04 -23.00
C VAL A 593 -3.50 36.91 -22.95
N GLY A 594 -3.70 35.82 -23.71
CA GLY A 594 -2.74 34.75 -23.99
C GLY A 594 -2.23 33.95 -22.78
N GLY A 595 -2.78 32.78 -22.49
CA GLY A 595 -2.26 31.92 -21.42
C GLY A 595 -3.13 30.74 -21.02
N ILE A 596 -2.61 29.90 -20.11
CA ILE A 596 -3.34 28.83 -19.44
C ILE A 596 -4.13 29.46 -18.27
N GLY A 597 -5.45 29.38 -18.34
CA GLY A 597 -6.39 29.86 -17.33
C GLY A 597 -6.63 28.88 -16.19
N ILE A 598 -7.24 29.36 -15.10
CA ILE A 598 -7.59 28.57 -13.92
C ILE A 598 -9.10 28.61 -13.70
N ALA A 599 -9.72 27.44 -13.62
CA ALA A 599 -11.09 27.28 -13.13
C ALA A 599 -11.13 26.37 -11.90
N THR A 600 -12.17 26.54 -11.08
CA THR A 600 -12.40 25.72 -9.89
C THR A 600 -13.80 25.11 -9.91
N SER A 601 -13.98 23.98 -9.23
CA SER A 601 -15.27 23.31 -9.08
C SER A 601 -15.41 22.72 -7.67
N PRO A 602 -16.61 22.76 -7.06
CA PRO A 602 -16.90 22.06 -5.82
C PRO A 602 -17.40 20.63 -6.02
N ASP A 603 -17.70 20.22 -7.26
CA ASP A 603 -18.44 18.98 -7.57
C ASP A 603 -17.96 18.23 -8.82
N SER A 604 -16.86 18.66 -9.44
CA SER A 604 -16.27 18.15 -10.69
C SER A 604 -17.10 18.35 -11.97
N PHE A 605 -18.32 18.88 -11.89
CA PHE A 605 -19.19 19.12 -13.05
C PHE A 605 -19.34 20.62 -13.35
N ASN A 606 -19.56 21.43 -12.32
CA ASN A 606 -19.79 22.87 -12.42
C ASN A 606 -18.47 23.63 -12.25
N TRP A 607 -17.87 24.03 -13.37
CA TRP A 607 -16.58 24.73 -13.40
C TRP A 607 -16.77 26.24 -13.49
N ASN A 608 -16.30 26.95 -12.47
CA ASN A 608 -16.25 28.40 -12.43
C ASN A 608 -14.86 28.89 -12.84
N ASP A 609 -14.76 29.60 -13.96
CA ASP A 609 -13.51 30.24 -14.34
C ASP A 609 -13.18 31.43 -13.42
N THR A 610 -11.97 31.43 -12.87
CA THR A 610 -11.48 32.45 -11.93
C THR A 610 -11.04 33.76 -12.60
N GLN A 611 -11.01 33.80 -13.93
CA GLN A 611 -10.40 34.86 -14.77
C GLN A 611 -8.91 35.11 -14.49
N SER A 612 -8.26 34.19 -13.76
CA SER A 612 -6.84 34.21 -13.46
C SER A 612 -6.08 33.24 -14.37
N TYR A 613 -4.78 33.48 -14.53
CA TYR A 613 -3.88 32.67 -15.35
C TYR A 613 -2.89 31.94 -14.46
N LEU A 614 -2.67 30.67 -14.74
CA LEU A 614 -1.53 29.91 -14.21
C LEU A 614 -0.24 30.39 -14.87
N MET A 615 -0.26 30.49 -16.21
CA MET A 615 0.88 30.90 -17.03
C MET A 615 0.44 31.69 -18.25
N LYS A 616 1.31 32.60 -18.70
CA LYS A 616 1.20 33.31 -19.98
C LYS A 616 2.38 33.00 -20.89
N ILE A 617 2.26 33.35 -22.17
CA ILE A 617 3.39 33.34 -23.12
C ILE A 617 4.53 34.24 -22.63
N ARG A 618 5.76 33.94 -23.07
CA ARG A 618 6.97 34.73 -22.80
C ARG A 618 7.64 35.11 -24.11
N ASN A 619 7.54 36.37 -24.51
CA ASN A 619 7.91 36.86 -25.85
C ASN A 619 9.35 36.54 -26.29
N ASP A 620 10.26 36.30 -25.34
CA ASP A 620 11.69 36.05 -25.51
C ASP A 620 12.10 34.58 -25.28
N SER A 621 11.14 33.65 -25.20
CA SER A 621 11.34 32.23 -24.88
C SER A 621 10.76 31.28 -25.94
N PHE A 622 10.94 29.97 -25.76
CA PHE A 622 10.40 28.92 -26.64
C PHE A 622 8.86 28.80 -26.61
N ASP A 623 8.23 29.43 -25.63
CA ASP A 623 6.79 29.53 -25.39
C ASP A 623 6.27 30.97 -25.60
N SER A 624 6.81 31.60 -26.64
CA SER A 624 6.56 32.99 -27.05
C SER A 624 5.29 33.19 -27.87
N ASN A 625 4.88 32.19 -28.67
CA ASN A 625 3.70 32.28 -29.50
C ASN A 625 2.48 31.60 -28.85
N LEU A 626 2.70 30.51 -28.11
CA LEU A 626 1.63 29.77 -27.45
C LEU A 626 2.12 29.06 -26.17
N VAL A 627 1.25 29.05 -25.17
CA VAL A 627 1.18 28.04 -24.10
C VAL A 627 -0.22 27.42 -24.09
N GLU A 628 -0.30 26.12 -23.80
CA GLU A 628 -1.52 25.34 -23.75
C GLU A 628 -1.37 24.18 -22.76
N SER A 629 -2.46 23.85 -22.05
CA SER A 629 -2.47 22.81 -21.02
C SER A 629 -2.07 21.44 -21.59
N GLY A 630 -1.20 20.71 -20.91
CA GLY A 630 -0.77 19.37 -21.32
C GLY A 630 -1.62 18.27 -20.67
N PRO A 631 -1.01 17.20 -20.11
CA PRO A 631 -1.68 16.23 -19.24
C PRO A 631 -2.04 16.85 -17.88
N THR A 632 -2.73 16.07 -17.05
CA THR A 632 -2.96 16.43 -15.64
C THR A 632 -1.66 16.58 -14.86
N PRO A 633 -1.54 17.57 -13.95
CA PRO A 633 -0.38 17.67 -13.08
C PRO A 633 -0.26 16.43 -12.18
N LEU A 634 0.94 15.85 -12.10
CA LEU A 634 1.22 14.69 -11.27
C LEU A 634 1.97 15.11 -10.01
N ARG A 635 1.59 14.54 -8.87
CA ARG A 635 2.18 14.87 -7.57
C ARG A 635 3.57 14.23 -7.44
N LEU A 636 4.55 15.03 -7.03
CA LEU A 636 5.93 14.64 -6.78
C LEU A 636 6.14 14.22 -5.32
N LYS A 637 7.25 13.53 -5.03
CA LYS A 637 7.69 13.19 -3.66
C LYS A 637 7.85 14.41 -2.75
N THR A 638 8.17 15.58 -3.31
CA THR A 638 8.25 16.86 -2.56
C THR A 638 6.88 17.37 -2.08
N GLY A 639 5.79 16.81 -2.59
CA GLY A 639 4.41 17.24 -2.36
C GLY A 639 3.90 18.25 -3.37
N ASP A 640 4.78 18.88 -4.15
CA ASP A 640 4.47 19.77 -5.29
C ASP A 640 3.99 18.97 -6.51
N PHE A 641 3.55 19.65 -7.58
CA PHE A 641 3.03 19.02 -8.79
C PHE A 641 3.87 19.31 -10.03
N LEU A 642 4.28 18.27 -10.74
CA LEU A 642 4.83 18.37 -12.10
C LEU A 642 3.69 18.65 -13.09
N PHE A 643 3.72 19.81 -13.73
CA PHE A 643 2.81 20.19 -14.81
C PHE A 643 3.57 20.36 -16.12
N VAL A 644 3.47 19.36 -17.00
CA VAL A 644 4.01 19.47 -18.36
C VAL A 644 2.99 20.22 -19.22
N TYR A 645 3.45 21.19 -20.01
CA TYR A 645 2.61 22.03 -20.87
C TYR A 645 3.12 22.03 -22.32
N ASN A 646 2.19 22.20 -23.24
CA ASN A 646 2.47 22.36 -24.65
C ASN A 646 2.73 23.84 -24.94
N SER A 647 3.63 24.11 -25.88
CA SER A 647 4.06 25.48 -26.21
C SER A 647 4.38 25.61 -27.70
N ALA A 648 4.41 26.83 -28.22
CA ALA A 648 4.94 27.08 -29.56
C ALA A 648 5.77 28.37 -29.64
N ARG A 649 6.73 28.35 -30.58
CA ARG A 649 7.50 29.50 -31.06
C ARG A 649 7.41 29.60 -32.58
N ASP A 650 7.50 30.82 -33.09
CA ASP A 650 7.55 31.10 -34.53
C ASP A 650 8.99 31.01 -35.07
N GLY A 651 9.16 31.09 -36.40
CA GLY A 651 10.46 31.10 -37.08
C GLY A 651 10.93 29.75 -37.64
N TYR A 652 10.03 28.77 -37.75
CA TYR A 652 10.30 27.41 -38.24
C TYR A 652 9.47 27.08 -39.50
N PRO A 653 9.82 27.62 -40.69
CA PRO A 653 9.08 27.37 -41.91
C PRO A 653 8.95 25.89 -42.28
N SER A 654 7.81 25.54 -42.87
CA SER A 654 7.52 24.17 -43.30
C SER A 654 6.91 24.10 -44.70
N VAL A 655 6.74 22.87 -45.22
CA VAL A 655 5.98 22.55 -46.43
C VAL A 655 4.49 22.92 -46.34
N LYS A 656 3.95 23.11 -45.13
CA LYS A 656 2.56 23.51 -44.92
C LYS A 656 2.41 25.03 -45.14
N PRO A 657 1.62 25.50 -46.13
CA PRO A 657 1.56 26.92 -46.49
C PRO A 657 1.17 27.81 -45.32
N GLY A 658 1.99 28.82 -45.03
CA GLY A 658 1.76 29.76 -43.92
C GLY A 658 2.03 29.19 -42.52
N TRP A 659 2.56 27.98 -42.41
CA TRP A 659 2.91 27.37 -41.12
C TRP A 659 4.40 27.50 -40.82
N THR A 660 4.70 28.30 -39.81
CA THR A 660 6.06 28.65 -39.34
C THR A 660 6.27 28.34 -37.85
N LEU A 661 5.32 27.66 -37.20
CA LEU A 661 5.40 27.33 -35.78
C LEU A 661 6.16 26.03 -35.57
N GLN A 662 6.91 25.98 -34.46
CA GLN A 662 7.40 24.73 -33.86
C GLN A 662 6.77 24.58 -32.48
N TYR A 663 6.08 23.46 -32.26
CA TYR A 663 5.51 23.10 -30.96
C TYR A 663 6.51 22.27 -30.15
N ASN A 664 6.59 22.55 -28.84
CA ASN A 664 7.55 21.97 -27.91
C ASN A 664 6.90 21.69 -26.55
N LEU A 665 7.47 20.77 -25.78
CA LEU A 665 7.08 20.53 -24.40
C LEU A 665 7.91 21.39 -23.44
N GLY A 666 7.25 22.03 -22.48
CA GLY A 666 7.88 22.64 -21.31
C GLY A 666 7.35 22.01 -20.01
N PHE A 667 8.04 22.22 -18.89
CA PHE A 667 7.49 21.91 -17.57
C PHE A 667 7.37 23.17 -16.71
N ALA A 668 6.36 23.15 -15.86
CA ALA A 668 6.24 23.97 -14.68
C ALA A 668 6.08 23.06 -13.46
N ILE A 669 6.49 23.55 -12.31
CA ILE A 669 6.20 22.93 -11.02
C ILE A 669 5.20 23.84 -10.32
N LEU A 670 4.09 23.28 -9.84
CA LEU A 670 3.03 23.98 -9.14
C LEU A 670 3.12 23.67 -7.64
N SER A 671 2.85 24.66 -6.79
CA SER A 671 2.94 24.48 -5.33
C SER A 671 1.98 23.41 -4.83
N GLY A 672 2.49 22.50 -4.00
CA GLY A 672 1.73 21.44 -3.35
C GLY A 672 0.64 21.95 -2.39
N SER A 673 0.74 23.19 -1.92
CA SER A 673 -0.24 23.82 -1.02
C SER A 673 -1.22 24.77 -1.72
N ASP A 674 -0.88 25.24 -2.92
CA ASP A 674 -1.73 26.10 -3.76
C ASP A 674 -1.34 25.90 -5.23
N PRO A 675 -2.06 25.04 -5.97
CA PRO A 675 -1.67 24.64 -7.31
C PRO A 675 -1.94 25.76 -8.34
N THR A 676 -2.43 26.93 -7.90
CA THR A 676 -2.47 28.15 -8.70
C THR A 676 -1.13 28.88 -8.77
N GLN A 677 -0.17 28.52 -7.91
CA GLN A 677 1.18 29.11 -7.87
C GLN A 677 2.18 28.27 -8.65
N VAL A 678 2.77 28.84 -9.70
CA VAL A 678 3.95 28.27 -10.38
C VAL A 678 5.20 28.58 -9.55
N ILE A 679 5.85 27.55 -9.00
CA ILE A 679 7.09 27.71 -8.21
C ILE A 679 8.34 27.68 -9.08
N GLN A 680 8.30 26.97 -10.21
CA GLN A 680 9.35 26.92 -11.22
C GLN A 680 8.73 26.72 -12.62
N ARG A 681 9.36 27.27 -13.66
CA ARG A 681 9.04 27.03 -15.07
C ARG A 681 10.35 26.88 -15.83
N THR A 682 10.43 25.93 -16.75
CA THR A 682 11.64 25.76 -17.58
C THR A 682 11.86 26.94 -18.51
N ASP A 683 13.13 27.29 -18.78
CA ASP A 683 13.51 28.32 -19.76
C ASP A 683 13.85 27.76 -21.15
N GLN A 684 13.99 26.43 -21.25
CA GLN A 684 14.21 25.72 -22.51
C GLN A 684 13.20 24.58 -22.66
N PRO A 685 12.84 24.18 -23.89
CA PRO A 685 11.96 23.03 -24.09
C PRO A 685 12.64 21.76 -23.57
N ILE A 686 11.87 20.89 -22.91
CA ILE A 686 12.34 19.56 -22.50
C ILE A 686 12.21 18.53 -23.61
N LEU A 687 11.35 18.78 -24.60
CA LEU A 687 11.24 18.01 -25.83
C LEU A 687 10.90 18.96 -26.99
N SER A 688 11.64 18.84 -28.08
CA SER A 688 11.39 19.51 -29.37
C SER A 688 11.32 18.46 -30.49
N PRO A 689 10.69 18.76 -31.64
CA PRO A 689 10.67 17.86 -32.79
C PRO A 689 12.08 17.65 -33.35
N GLU A 690 12.52 16.40 -33.40
CA GLU A 690 13.86 16.00 -33.86
C GLU A 690 13.82 14.78 -34.81
N LEU A 691 12.89 13.85 -34.58
CA LEU A 691 12.70 12.68 -35.43
C LEU A 691 11.92 13.06 -36.70
N GLU A 692 12.13 12.31 -37.80
CA GLU A 692 11.51 12.62 -39.10
C GLU A 692 9.98 12.76 -39.02
N TRP A 693 9.32 11.88 -38.26
CA TRP A 693 7.87 11.88 -38.07
C TRP A 693 7.35 12.93 -37.06
N GLU A 694 8.22 13.53 -36.25
CA GLU A 694 7.88 14.67 -35.38
C GLU A 694 8.08 16.01 -36.10
N VAL A 695 9.13 16.10 -36.91
CA VAL A 695 9.45 17.25 -37.76
C VAL A 695 8.48 17.34 -38.93
N GLY A 696 8.11 16.20 -39.54
CA GLY A 696 7.06 16.05 -40.55
C GLY A 696 7.18 16.93 -41.79
N ASN A 697 8.34 17.55 -42.01
CA ASN A 697 8.55 18.58 -43.01
C ASN A 697 8.90 17.98 -44.39
N THR A 698 8.09 17.02 -44.85
CA THR A 698 8.37 16.15 -45.99
C THR A 698 7.58 16.56 -47.25
N SER A 699 8.20 16.44 -48.42
CA SER A 699 7.62 16.86 -49.70
C SER A 699 6.49 15.95 -50.23
N ASP A 700 6.25 14.81 -49.57
CA ASP A 700 5.13 13.92 -49.87
C ASP A 700 3.85 14.31 -49.10
N HIS A 701 3.92 15.31 -48.21
CA HIS A 701 2.81 15.86 -47.43
C HIS A 701 2.03 14.80 -46.63
N ARG A 702 2.71 13.74 -46.17
CA ARG A 702 2.10 12.66 -45.36
C ARG A 702 1.79 13.07 -43.89
N TYR A 703 2.25 14.25 -43.48
CA TYR A 703 2.16 14.78 -42.12
C TYR A 703 1.28 16.03 -42.09
N LEU A 704 0.31 16.05 -41.17
CA LEU A 704 -0.75 17.06 -41.13
C LEU A 704 -0.27 18.43 -40.63
N THR A 705 0.62 18.49 -39.63
CA THR A 705 1.13 19.74 -39.07
C THR A 705 2.62 19.60 -38.74
N PRO A 706 3.54 20.01 -39.64
CA PRO A 706 4.98 19.89 -39.41
C PRO A 706 5.47 20.62 -38.15
N ASN A 707 6.60 20.16 -37.63
CA ASN A 707 7.32 20.69 -36.46
C ASN A 707 6.48 20.63 -35.16
N VAL A 708 5.84 19.50 -34.85
CA VAL A 708 5.02 19.34 -33.64
C VAL A 708 5.45 18.14 -32.80
N VAL A 709 5.66 18.38 -31.50
CA VAL A 709 5.50 17.39 -30.43
C VAL A 709 4.47 17.92 -29.43
N PHE A 710 3.50 17.09 -29.03
CA PHE A 710 2.36 17.53 -28.22
C PHE A 710 1.91 16.46 -27.23
N LEU A 711 2.00 16.72 -25.92
CA LEU A 711 1.76 15.76 -24.84
C LEU A 711 0.39 15.98 -24.19
N GLU A 712 -0.39 14.90 -24.04
CA GLU A 712 -1.73 14.94 -23.44
C GLU A 712 -1.96 13.83 -22.40
N GLY A 713 -1.21 12.73 -22.50
CA GLY A 713 -1.21 11.64 -21.53
C GLY A 713 0.12 11.56 -20.78
N LEU A 714 0.04 11.55 -19.44
CA LEU A 714 1.17 11.29 -18.54
C LEU A 714 0.66 10.58 -17.28
N VAL A 715 1.34 9.52 -16.86
CA VAL A 715 1.12 8.77 -15.62
C VAL A 715 2.47 8.44 -14.97
N PRO A 716 2.53 8.05 -13.69
CA PRO A 716 3.71 7.39 -13.14
C PRO A 716 4.18 6.23 -14.05
N ASP A 717 5.49 6.10 -14.28
CA ASP A 717 6.02 5.00 -15.09
C ASP A 717 5.76 3.67 -14.36
N PRO A 718 4.96 2.74 -14.93
CA PRO A 718 4.62 1.49 -14.25
C PRO A 718 5.81 0.56 -14.06
N ASN A 719 6.93 0.81 -14.78
CA ASN A 719 8.20 0.09 -14.62
C ASN A 719 9.19 0.86 -13.72
N GLY A 720 8.79 2.00 -13.16
CA GLY A 720 9.65 2.88 -12.37
C GLY A 720 10.73 3.59 -13.20
N CYS A 721 11.79 4.04 -12.54
CA CYS A 721 12.96 4.59 -13.21
C CYS A 721 13.89 3.47 -13.72
N PRO A 722 14.48 3.61 -14.92
CA PRO A 722 15.40 2.61 -15.44
C PRO A 722 16.71 2.58 -14.62
N PRO A 723 17.45 1.46 -14.57
CA PRO A 723 18.68 1.35 -13.79
C PRO A 723 19.76 2.39 -14.14
N ASN A 724 19.73 2.93 -15.36
CA ASN A 724 20.65 3.96 -15.83
C ASN A 724 20.07 5.40 -15.75
N VAL A 725 19.14 5.67 -14.83
CA VAL A 725 18.52 7.00 -14.67
C VAL A 725 19.54 8.12 -14.43
N SER A 726 20.70 7.81 -13.81
CA SER A 726 21.85 8.71 -13.69
C SER A 726 22.33 9.28 -15.01
N ASP A 727 22.31 8.48 -16.09
CA ASP A 727 22.74 8.90 -17.42
C ASP A 727 21.72 9.85 -18.08
N ILE A 728 20.47 9.82 -17.61
CA ILE A 728 19.34 10.62 -18.12
C ILE A 728 19.27 11.97 -17.40
N ILE A 729 19.29 11.95 -16.06
CA ILE A 729 19.07 13.14 -15.22
C ILE A 729 20.37 13.75 -14.68
N GLY A 730 21.49 13.05 -14.78
CA GLY A 730 22.78 13.38 -14.16
C GLY A 730 22.93 12.77 -12.76
N GLU A 731 24.14 12.32 -12.41
CA GLU A 731 24.44 11.67 -11.13
C GLU A 731 23.94 12.46 -9.90
N GLU A 732 24.17 13.78 -9.88
CA GLU A 732 23.76 14.69 -8.80
C GLU A 732 22.23 14.76 -8.57
N TYR A 733 21.44 14.27 -9.53
CA TYR A 733 19.97 14.23 -9.49
C TYR A 733 19.41 12.79 -9.43
N ALA A 734 20.25 11.75 -9.48
CA ALA A 734 19.79 10.37 -9.63
C ALA A 734 18.96 9.88 -8.43
N ASP A 735 19.43 10.15 -7.20
CA ASP A 735 18.83 9.66 -5.95
C ASP A 735 17.39 10.14 -5.71
N ASN A 736 17.06 11.32 -6.24
CA ASN A 736 15.75 11.96 -6.11
C ASN A 736 14.85 11.75 -7.34
N ALA A 737 15.24 10.88 -8.28
CA ALA A 737 14.51 10.70 -9.53
C ALA A 737 13.09 10.11 -9.33
N GLU A 738 12.17 10.62 -10.14
CA GLU A 738 10.79 10.18 -10.30
C GLU A 738 10.50 10.10 -11.80
N CYS A 739 10.06 8.93 -12.27
CA CYS A 739 9.87 8.66 -13.70
C CYS A 739 8.38 8.51 -14.03
N PHE A 740 7.99 9.13 -15.14
CA PHE A 740 6.62 9.21 -15.62
C PHE A 740 6.57 8.74 -17.07
N PHE A 741 5.61 7.88 -17.38
CA PHE A 741 5.34 7.40 -18.73
C PHE A 741 4.31 8.33 -19.42
N GLY A 742 4.67 8.89 -20.57
CA GLY A 742 3.82 9.78 -21.34
C GLY A 742 3.71 9.41 -22.81
N VAL A 743 2.63 9.86 -23.44
CA VAL A 743 2.34 9.66 -24.87
C VAL A 743 2.08 11.00 -25.56
N TYR A 744 2.74 11.22 -26.70
CA TYR A 744 2.74 12.50 -27.41
C TYR A 744 2.45 12.33 -28.90
N GLY A 745 1.69 13.26 -29.48
CA GLY A 745 1.53 13.38 -30.92
C GLY A 745 2.77 13.98 -31.57
N GLY A 746 3.18 13.42 -32.72
CA GLY A 746 4.20 13.96 -33.62
C GLY A 746 3.57 14.40 -34.95
N SER A 747 3.88 15.63 -35.36
CA SER A 747 3.38 16.28 -36.58
C SER A 747 1.88 16.15 -36.88
N ASP A 748 1.04 16.09 -35.84
CA ASP A 748 -0.40 15.79 -35.93
C ASP A 748 -0.73 14.52 -36.75
N SER A 749 0.07 13.45 -36.64
CA SER A 749 -0.11 12.28 -37.53
C SER A 749 0.28 10.93 -36.94
N GLU A 750 1.31 10.86 -36.10
CA GLU A 750 1.77 9.63 -35.46
C GLU A 750 1.90 9.85 -33.94
N LEU A 751 1.85 8.78 -33.14
CA LEU A 751 1.91 8.83 -31.67
C LEU A 751 3.23 8.20 -31.20
N GLY A 752 3.98 8.91 -30.36
CA GLY A 752 5.18 8.42 -29.69
C GLY A 752 5.00 8.21 -28.19
N ALA A 753 6.03 7.64 -27.56
CA ALA A 753 6.12 7.44 -26.12
C ALA A 753 7.40 8.10 -25.56
N VAL A 754 7.26 8.78 -24.43
CA VAL A 754 8.32 9.55 -23.77
C VAL A 754 8.34 9.24 -22.28
N ARG A 755 9.53 9.06 -21.71
CA ARG A 755 9.77 9.06 -20.27
C ARG A 755 10.08 10.48 -19.86
N ILE A 756 9.30 11.04 -18.95
CA ILE A 756 9.64 12.29 -18.25
C ILE A 756 10.29 11.89 -16.92
N VAL A 757 11.51 12.34 -16.69
CA VAL A 757 12.23 12.14 -15.42
C VAL A 757 12.26 13.48 -14.69
N SER A 758 11.64 13.56 -13.53
CA SER A 758 11.73 14.69 -12.60
C SER A 758 12.70 14.35 -11.47
N SER A 759 13.45 15.33 -11.00
CA SER A 759 14.28 15.25 -9.80
C SER A 759 14.47 16.65 -9.23
N TYR A 760 15.07 16.77 -8.05
CA TYR A 760 15.34 18.04 -7.41
C TYR A 760 16.66 18.04 -6.62
N THR A 761 17.22 19.23 -6.52
CA THR A 761 18.34 19.61 -5.66
C THR A 761 17.93 20.85 -4.86
N TYR A 762 18.71 21.28 -3.90
CA TYR A 762 18.45 22.51 -3.16
C TYR A 762 19.54 23.56 -3.42
N GLN A 763 19.12 24.82 -3.55
CA GLN A 763 20.03 25.92 -3.91
C GLN A 763 20.92 26.32 -2.73
N THR A 764 22.20 25.97 -2.76
CA THR A 764 23.16 26.44 -1.75
C THR A 764 23.34 27.97 -1.82
N PRO A 765 23.26 28.71 -0.70
CA PRO A 765 23.45 30.15 -0.72
C PRO A 765 24.92 30.49 -1.01
N ASN A 766 25.15 31.27 -2.06
CA ASN A 766 26.49 31.75 -2.43
C ASN A 766 27.13 32.55 -1.28
N PRO A 767 28.33 32.17 -0.80
CA PRO A 767 29.19 33.09 -0.08
C PRO A 767 29.68 34.18 -1.06
N THR A 768 29.60 35.43 -0.65
CA THR A 768 30.16 36.62 -1.33
C THR A 768 29.57 37.02 -2.70
N GLU A 769 28.44 37.73 -2.67
CA GLU A 769 28.28 38.92 -3.54
C GLU A 769 28.40 40.19 -2.68
N THR A 770 29.64 40.64 -2.46
CA THR A 770 29.88 42.05 -2.10
C THR A 770 29.90 42.87 -3.38
N THR A 771 29.03 43.86 -3.45
CA THR A 771 28.83 44.73 -4.60
C THR A 771 30.10 45.48 -5.00
N THR A 772 30.67 45.19 -6.17
CA THR A 772 31.56 46.13 -6.88
C THR A 772 31.40 45.95 -8.41
N PRO A 773 31.04 47.00 -9.17
CA PRO A 773 30.83 46.88 -10.61
C PRO A 773 32.15 46.97 -11.38
N SER A 774 32.51 45.94 -12.16
CA SER A 774 33.61 46.06 -13.12
C SER A 774 33.44 45.21 -14.40
N VAL A 775 33.06 45.93 -15.46
CA VAL A 775 33.53 45.79 -16.87
C VAL A 775 33.69 44.38 -17.47
N MET A 776 32.78 44.09 -18.39
CA MET A 776 32.84 43.07 -19.43
C MET A 776 34.17 43.07 -20.22
N THR A 777 34.84 41.92 -20.31
CA THR A 777 35.71 41.58 -21.47
C THR A 777 35.65 40.09 -21.76
N SER A 778 35.40 39.76 -23.02
CA SER A 778 35.42 38.41 -23.57
C SER A 778 36.82 38.02 -24.05
N VAL A 779 37.25 36.78 -23.83
CA VAL A 779 38.13 36.04 -24.77
C VAL A 779 37.79 34.55 -24.72
N THR A 780 37.66 33.96 -25.91
CA THR A 780 37.50 32.51 -26.17
C THR A 780 38.87 31.83 -26.25
N THR A 781 39.02 30.57 -25.79
CA THR A 781 39.46 29.41 -26.63
C THR A 781 40.05 28.21 -25.86
N LYS A 782 39.56 27.02 -26.26
CA LYS A 782 40.23 25.74 -26.56
C LYS A 782 41.15 25.05 -25.53
N ALA A 783 40.88 23.75 -25.40
CA ALA A 783 41.72 22.74 -24.78
C ALA A 783 43.01 22.44 -25.55
N THR A 784 43.97 21.85 -24.84
CA THR A 784 44.95 20.89 -25.40
C THR A 784 45.38 19.91 -24.33
N GLU A 785 45.44 18.63 -24.68
CA GLU A 785 45.99 17.57 -23.84
C GLU A 785 47.51 17.68 -23.74
N SER A 786 48.11 17.19 -22.66
CA SER A 786 49.39 16.46 -22.75
C SER A 786 49.61 15.55 -21.54
N SER A 787 50.30 14.44 -21.77
CA SER A 787 50.55 13.36 -20.82
C SER A 787 51.92 13.47 -20.15
N SER A 788 52.08 12.84 -18.98
CA SER A 788 53.38 12.34 -18.51
C SER A 788 53.21 11.22 -17.47
N GLN A 789 54.21 10.34 -17.37
CA GLN A 789 54.11 9.05 -16.68
C GLN A 789 54.83 9.02 -15.31
N SER A 790 54.29 8.18 -14.42
CA SER A 790 54.97 7.32 -13.42
C SER A 790 56.35 7.69 -12.83
N VAL A 791 56.45 7.65 -11.49
CA VAL A 791 57.56 7.00 -10.75
C VAL A 791 56.97 6.25 -9.53
N THR A 792 57.59 5.14 -9.14
CA THR A 792 57.10 4.14 -8.15
C THR A 792 58.03 3.98 -6.92
N THR A 793 57.53 3.22 -5.91
CA THR A 793 58.26 2.43 -4.87
C THR A 793 58.70 3.11 -3.54
N PRO A 794 58.92 2.34 -2.44
CA PRO A 794 58.14 1.19 -1.92
C PRO A 794 58.06 1.06 -0.36
N SER A 795 57.46 -0.06 0.12
CA SER A 795 57.83 -0.83 1.35
C SER A 795 57.33 -0.30 2.73
N VAL A 796 57.18 -1.07 3.83
CA VAL A 796 57.54 -2.47 4.23
C VAL A 796 56.41 -3.14 5.06
N THR A 797 56.31 -4.48 4.99
CA THR A 797 55.47 -5.38 5.80
C THR A 797 56.05 -5.73 7.19
N THR A 798 55.21 -5.92 8.23
CA THR A 798 55.52 -6.88 9.32
C THR A 798 54.27 -7.50 9.94
N SER A 799 54.25 -8.83 10.00
CA SER A 799 53.32 -9.65 10.79
C SER A 799 53.95 -10.09 12.12
N ALA A 800 53.13 -10.38 13.13
CA ALA A 800 53.57 -11.15 14.31
C ALA A 800 52.42 -11.99 14.87
N THR A 801 52.73 -13.22 15.29
CA THR A 801 51.80 -14.19 15.86
C THR A 801 52.37 -14.69 17.19
N THR A 802 51.55 -14.84 18.23
CA THR A 802 51.96 -15.59 19.43
C THR A 802 50.80 -16.33 20.09
N LYS A 803 51.12 -17.41 20.82
CA LYS A 803 50.19 -18.44 21.32
C LYS A 803 50.23 -18.57 22.85
N THR A 804 49.11 -19.01 23.41
CA THR A 804 48.91 -19.88 24.61
C THR A 804 49.47 -19.49 25.99
N THR A 805 48.60 -19.56 27.01
CA THR A 805 48.78 -20.38 28.25
C THR A 805 47.44 -20.65 28.94
N GLU A 806 47.30 -21.79 29.61
CA GLU A 806 46.14 -22.19 30.44
C GLU A 806 46.34 -21.84 31.92
N SER A 807 45.25 -21.74 32.70
CA SER A 807 45.24 -22.15 34.12
C SER A 807 43.82 -22.37 34.67
N SER A 808 43.62 -23.43 35.46
CA SER A 808 42.35 -23.83 36.08
C SER A 808 42.32 -23.58 37.60
N SER A 809 41.15 -23.32 38.21
CA SER A 809 40.77 -23.93 39.51
C SER A 809 39.35 -23.65 40.04
N GLN A 810 38.63 -24.76 40.29
CA GLN A 810 37.81 -25.07 41.48
C GLN A 810 36.44 -24.42 41.77
N SER A 811 35.66 -25.21 42.50
CA SER A 811 34.21 -25.17 42.78
C SER A 811 33.89 -24.98 44.26
N VAL A 812 32.67 -24.51 44.58
CA VAL A 812 32.06 -24.61 45.92
C VAL A 812 30.67 -25.26 45.80
N THR A 813 30.29 -26.10 46.77
CA THR A 813 29.10 -26.97 46.72
C THR A 813 28.23 -26.90 47.98
N THR A 814 27.01 -27.46 47.85
CA THR A 814 26.03 -27.89 48.88
C THR A 814 24.95 -26.88 49.33
N PRO A 815 23.75 -27.33 49.78
CA PRO A 815 23.26 -28.73 49.90
C PRO A 815 21.96 -29.06 49.11
N VAL A 816 21.64 -30.36 49.03
CA VAL A 816 20.43 -30.94 48.40
C VAL A 816 19.53 -31.58 49.47
N PRO A 817 18.19 -31.38 49.46
CA PRO A 817 17.24 -32.15 50.27
C PRO A 817 16.90 -33.53 49.66
N THR A 818 16.50 -34.47 50.51
CA THR A 818 16.40 -35.92 50.20
C THR A 818 15.15 -36.35 49.42
N LYS A 819 15.31 -37.29 48.47
CA LYS A 819 14.21 -37.94 47.72
C LYS A 819 13.26 -38.74 48.64
N ALA A 820 11.96 -38.58 48.42
CA ALA A 820 10.91 -39.38 49.07
C ALA A 820 10.90 -40.84 48.59
N SER A 821 10.45 -41.76 49.46
CA SER A 821 10.55 -43.21 49.26
C SER A 821 9.72 -43.76 48.07
N ASN A 822 10.21 -44.84 47.43
CA ASN A 822 9.61 -45.38 46.20
C ASN A 822 8.14 -45.84 46.33
N SER A 823 7.66 -46.21 47.53
CA SER A 823 6.24 -46.58 47.71
C SER A 823 5.30 -45.36 47.58
N LEU A 824 5.77 -44.16 47.92
CA LEU A 824 5.04 -42.91 47.75
C LEU A 824 4.81 -42.60 46.27
N LYS A 825 5.86 -42.79 45.46
CA LYS A 825 5.83 -42.56 44.00
C LYS A 825 4.84 -43.47 43.31
N SER A 826 4.83 -44.76 43.65
CA SER A 826 3.88 -45.72 43.08
C SER A 826 2.42 -45.41 43.42
N ASP A 827 2.13 -45.02 44.67
CA ASP A 827 0.77 -44.60 45.07
C ASP A 827 0.32 -43.30 44.37
N LEU A 828 1.23 -42.36 44.10
CA LEU A 828 0.97 -41.10 43.39
C LEU A 828 0.79 -41.27 41.87
N ILE A 829 1.51 -42.18 41.23
CA ILE A 829 1.26 -42.54 39.82
C ILE A 829 -0.14 -43.15 39.70
N LEU A 830 -0.54 -44.01 40.66
CA LEU A 830 -1.88 -44.59 40.71
C LEU A 830 -3.00 -43.53 40.89
N LEU A 831 -2.70 -42.39 41.54
CA LEU A 831 -3.61 -41.25 41.67
C LEU A 831 -3.85 -40.58 40.31
N LEU A 832 -2.78 -40.27 39.59
CA LEU A 832 -2.86 -39.62 38.27
C LEU A 832 -3.58 -40.52 37.25
N CYS A 833 -3.29 -41.83 37.26
CA CYS A 833 -4.04 -42.79 36.47
C CYS A 833 -5.54 -42.81 36.82
N LEU A 834 -5.91 -42.64 38.10
CA LEU A 834 -7.32 -42.56 38.51
C LEU A 834 -8.01 -41.29 38.01
N PHE A 835 -7.36 -40.12 38.10
CA PHE A 835 -7.89 -38.87 37.55
C PHE A 835 -8.03 -38.92 36.02
N TYR A 836 -7.12 -39.63 35.34
CA TYR A 836 -7.23 -39.89 33.90
C TYR A 836 -8.41 -40.82 33.57
N PHE A 837 -8.63 -41.88 34.37
CA PHE A 837 -9.73 -42.82 34.17
C PHE A 837 -11.11 -42.21 34.47
N VAL A 838 -11.20 -41.33 35.47
CA VAL A 838 -12.43 -40.56 35.80
C VAL A 838 -12.73 -39.46 34.77
N ARG A 839 -11.81 -39.17 33.85
CA ARG A 839 -12.07 -38.35 32.64
C ARG A 839 -12.56 -39.15 31.43
N LEU A 840 -12.52 -40.49 31.50
CA LEU A 840 -12.83 -41.40 30.38
C LEU A 840 -14.11 -42.23 30.61
N VAL A 841 -14.86 -41.95 31.69
CA VAL A 841 -16.18 -42.53 32.03
C VAL A 841 -17.10 -41.44 32.57
#